data_AF-A0AA36ICA0-F1
#
_entry.id   AF-A0AA36ICA0-F1
#
_cell.length_a   1.000
_cell.length_b   1.000
_cell.length_c   1.000
_cell.angle_alpha   90.00
_cell.angle_beta   90.00
_cell.angle_gamma   90.00
#
_symmetry.space_group_name_H-M   'P 1'
#
loop_
_entity.id
_entity.type
_entity.pdbx_description
1 polymer ?
#
loop_
_entity_poly.entity_id
_entity_poly.type
_entity_poly.pdbx_seq_one_letter_code
_entity_poly.pdbx_strand_id
1 'polypeptide(L)'
;KMVSCLGASCDLAGGWLPPDRSSSCPGGEVWTNTEGCTQCSPGDFATAAMLACAACGAGGFSNFSGADACQPCAPGFFAANTGATACAACGQGEYLETSSGTACLKCPAGTFSEAAGLTQCAECPPGRSSDFEGTSSARMCSCRPETRLEEEECVPCADTEVCEGGRVVATRPSAKQWLELVEQMSLLEAQGETMARLFLQIAAGIQVNSSKASLLDLMDVYNSSLFSITFGDSANNIPAPTSPEVQDALEGALSVWLPLRSLLADNVDTVRTDGVDTSVVGAVTDSSSALYYKVDAAWKALVDDADEAGAKLNGLAVNIAERQRILIQRMCKDVLLVAHAVSLDYSFANLQSVVGLYEESGEGIVFGIRAAGVPELTDMCTMHQMREVSFYYQQVRPFMREVLNAQSSFEASEIASAVVGDVVRFVDPLYAAMVAAAHLYLNSSSASCDPLVTTTWNEWRALSLGICDTRIGLQRSLRFFMQIANGLAVQESKVELTVVVAKQTQLMRDLVTGNKMDDMPAPVTQKIMDKVIHAREAWSNLADGLDEAIQQDELPKVDVLRGLLLGNVLFEDLMDAMELFVAEAAVATVQSRILDLTHRQQFRFHQLPVKAYQILLGIHVEEAWRDLNATVTSFRQMRRDLVLGAPGSVMELKPVTNVCIARMMSKVFDTWYELEQACYAVARGDGSKVREINLLSSRGHSDMEAPSHGLERFYEGQWEVCENLTLGVADWTLLMAEVTRLAQLSQRVMSSMVAAQEGLDGDLTVSLAELRASLERLILGFPNMVPVQPTQALFRRILDVAAPAVDALASAVAEGAVARAQSRAGELLEVARALLRVYTGEGLQQEPSWPGQRVQLAMWQSVLAQKHLGR
;
A
#
# COMPACT_ATOMS: atom_id res chain seq x y z
N LYS A 1 3.11 55.27 80.89
CA LYS A 1 1.64 55.07 80.86
C LYS A 1 0.98 56.43 80.98
N MET A 2 -0.02 56.68 80.12
CA MET A 2 -1.05 57.72 80.18
C MET A 2 -0.64 59.17 79.87
N VAL A 3 -1.12 59.61 78.71
CA VAL A 3 -1.67 60.95 78.53
C VAL A 3 -3.15 60.89 78.93
N SER A 4 -3.63 61.88 79.68
CA SER A 4 -5.03 62.32 79.60
C SER A 4 -5.10 63.84 79.70
N CYS A 5 -5.79 64.43 78.73
CA CYS A 5 -5.95 65.85 78.45
C CYS A 5 -6.81 66.59 79.50
N LEU A 6 -6.62 67.93 79.58
CA LEU A 6 -7.63 68.98 79.27
C LEU A 6 -7.38 70.26 80.10
N GLY A 7 -7.31 71.41 79.41
CA GLY A 7 -7.97 72.64 79.89
C GLY A 7 -7.10 73.87 80.18
N ALA A 8 -7.25 74.87 79.30
CA ALA A 8 -7.19 76.32 79.52
C ALA A 8 -5.84 77.05 79.72
N SER A 9 -5.61 77.98 78.78
CA SER A 9 -4.65 79.09 78.79
C SER A 9 -4.51 79.81 80.14
N CYS A 10 -3.28 80.17 80.49
CA CYS A 10 -2.94 81.48 81.08
C CYS A 10 -1.49 81.82 80.73
N ASP A 11 -1.31 82.92 80.00
CA ASP A 11 -0.09 83.72 80.01
C ASP A 11 0.28 84.13 81.44
N LEU A 12 1.57 84.35 81.70
CA LEU A 12 2.08 85.66 82.10
C LEU A 12 3.61 85.64 82.25
N ALA A 13 4.21 86.51 81.45
CA ALA A 13 5.39 87.33 81.71
C ALA A 13 6.08 87.19 83.09
N GLY A 14 7.42 87.17 83.07
CA GLY A 14 8.19 87.71 84.19
C GLY A 14 9.63 87.26 84.35
N GLY A 15 10.51 87.75 83.49
CA GLY A 15 11.93 88.01 83.82
C GLY A 15 12.87 86.79 83.80
N TRP A 16 14.17 86.92 83.54
CA TRP A 16 15.07 88.07 83.43
C TRP A 16 16.10 87.76 82.33
N LEU A 17 16.32 88.70 81.41
CA LEU A 17 17.56 88.79 80.63
C LEU A 17 18.58 89.58 81.46
N PRO A 18 19.83 89.12 81.62
CA PRO A 18 20.95 90.02 81.80
C PRO A 18 21.52 90.44 80.42
N PRO A 19 22.07 91.66 80.31
CA PRO A 19 22.38 92.32 79.05
C PRO A 19 23.79 92.00 78.53
N ASP A 20 23.96 92.25 77.23
CA ASP A 20 25.20 92.33 76.46
C ASP A 20 26.07 91.07 76.30
N ARG A 21 26.00 90.51 75.07
CA ARG A 21 27.19 90.41 74.21
C ARG A 21 26.81 90.25 72.74
N SER A 22 27.01 91.34 72.00
CA SER A 22 27.12 91.37 70.55
C SER A 22 28.45 90.72 70.10
N SER A 23 28.47 89.40 69.97
CA SER A 23 29.57 88.68 69.30
C SER A 23 29.00 87.55 68.45
N SER A 24 28.57 87.88 67.23
CA SER A 24 28.25 86.87 66.20
C SER A 24 29.57 86.24 65.77
N CYS A 25 29.72 84.93 65.95
CA CYS A 25 30.84 84.18 65.39
C CYS A 25 30.67 84.04 63.87
N PRO A 26 31.75 84.12 63.07
CA PRO A 26 31.68 83.82 61.64
C PRO A 26 31.29 82.34 61.42
N GLY A 27 30.83 82.01 60.21
CA GLY A 27 30.47 80.63 59.85
C GLY A 27 31.62 79.66 60.15
N GLY A 28 31.29 78.50 60.71
CA GLY A 28 32.23 77.49 61.19
C GLY A 28 32.44 77.46 62.69
N GLU A 29 32.05 78.51 63.43
CA GLU A 29 32.32 78.64 64.86
C GLU A 29 31.05 78.96 65.67
N VAL A 30 30.99 78.46 66.92
CA VAL A 30 29.89 78.73 67.85
C VAL A 30 30.42 79.26 69.19
N TRP A 31 29.61 80.11 69.83
CA TRP A 31 30.01 80.76 71.07
C TRP A 31 29.88 79.82 72.26
N THR A 32 30.98 79.56 72.97
CA THR A 32 30.96 78.83 74.25
C THR A 32 31.26 79.76 75.42
N ASN A 33 30.54 79.58 76.53
CA ASN A 33 30.60 80.48 77.69
C ASN A 33 31.97 80.49 78.42
N THR A 34 32.94 79.67 77.99
CA THR A 34 34.22 79.50 78.67
C THR A 34 35.44 79.92 77.84
N GLU A 35 35.42 79.94 76.50
CA GLU A 35 36.63 80.25 75.69
C GLU A 35 36.42 81.08 74.40
N GLY A 36 35.22 81.62 74.11
CA GLY A 36 34.97 82.41 72.90
C GLY A 36 34.42 81.58 71.73
N CYS A 37 34.62 82.03 70.49
CA CYS A 37 34.17 81.31 69.29
C CYS A 37 35.01 80.03 69.10
N THR A 38 34.38 78.85 69.14
CA THR A 38 35.05 77.55 68.96
C THR A 38 34.60 76.89 67.66
N GLN A 39 35.55 76.32 66.92
CA GLN A 39 35.28 75.64 65.65
C GLN A 39 34.45 74.36 65.84
N CYS A 40 33.50 74.14 64.94
CA CYS A 40 32.78 72.88 64.87
C CYS A 40 33.72 71.73 64.49
N SER A 41 33.50 70.54 65.05
CA SER A 41 34.27 69.34 64.73
C SER A 41 33.91 68.83 63.32
N PRO A 42 34.81 68.07 62.66
CA PRO A 42 34.46 67.37 61.42
C PRO A 42 33.17 66.56 61.60
N GLY A 43 32.29 66.62 60.60
CA GLY A 43 30.93 66.07 60.65
C GLY A 43 29.87 67.09 61.04
N ASP A 44 30.24 68.23 61.64
CA ASP A 44 29.32 69.29 62.04
C ASP A 44 29.61 70.61 61.29
N PHE A 45 28.60 71.47 61.19
CA PHE A 45 28.70 72.81 60.61
C PHE A 45 27.97 73.85 61.46
N ALA A 46 28.34 75.12 61.30
CA ALA A 46 27.59 76.24 61.87
C ALA A 46 27.57 77.42 60.90
N THR A 47 26.39 77.97 60.62
CA THR A 47 26.28 79.27 59.93
C THR A 47 26.48 80.40 60.93
N ALA A 48 26.78 81.62 60.47
CA ALA A 48 27.10 82.77 61.33
C ALA A 48 26.00 83.19 62.35
N ALA A 49 24.82 82.56 62.30
CA ALA A 49 23.68 82.78 63.19
C ALA A 49 23.33 81.57 64.07
N MET A 50 24.10 80.48 64.03
CA MET A 50 23.83 79.27 64.82
C MET A 50 24.43 79.37 66.23
N LEU A 51 23.65 78.98 67.24
CA LEU A 51 24.06 78.96 68.65
C LEU A 51 24.76 77.67 69.08
N ALA A 52 24.75 76.64 68.23
CA ALA A 52 25.40 75.34 68.44
C ALA A 52 25.73 74.69 67.09
N CYS A 53 26.81 73.89 67.05
CA CYS A 53 27.18 73.13 65.85
C CYS A 53 26.08 72.12 65.53
N ALA A 54 25.65 72.09 64.27
CA ALA A 54 24.68 71.13 63.77
C ALA A 54 25.39 70.02 62.99
N ALA A 55 25.05 68.77 63.25
CA ALA A 55 25.57 67.66 62.47
C ALA A 55 25.12 67.75 61.02
N CYS A 56 26.01 67.41 60.09
CA CYS A 56 25.67 67.28 58.69
C CYS A 56 24.54 66.27 58.54
N GLY A 57 23.47 66.65 57.84
CA GLY A 57 22.36 65.75 57.53
C GLY A 57 22.83 64.56 56.70
N ALA A 58 22.06 63.47 56.69
CA ALA A 58 22.32 62.35 55.79
C ALA A 58 22.44 62.87 54.33
N GLY A 59 23.41 62.35 53.58
CA GLY A 59 23.78 62.83 52.26
C GLY A 59 24.80 63.97 52.25
N GLY A 60 25.14 64.56 53.40
CA GLY A 60 26.18 65.58 53.53
C GLY A 60 27.30 65.17 54.47
N PHE A 61 28.51 65.67 54.23
CA PHE A 61 29.68 65.44 55.07
C PHE A 61 30.47 66.73 55.31
N SER A 62 31.32 66.71 56.35
CA SER A 62 32.31 67.76 56.61
C SER A 62 33.61 67.10 57.07
N ASN A 63 34.69 67.26 56.31
CA ASN A 63 35.97 66.59 56.57
C ASN A 63 36.99 67.43 57.33
N PHE A 64 36.67 68.68 57.69
CA PHE A 64 37.55 69.58 58.43
C PHE A 64 36.81 70.33 59.55
N SER A 65 37.56 70.79 60.55
CA SER A 65 37.00 71.59 61.64
C SER A 65 36.71 73.02 61.19
N GLY A 66 35.60 73.58 61.63
CA GLY A 66 35.21 74.95 61.28
C GLY A 66 34.43 75.09 59.97
N ALA A 67 33.72 74.05 59.52
CA ALA A 67 32.90 74.11 58.31
C ALA A 67 31.67 75.00 58.50
N ASP A 68 31.44 75.93 57.57
CA ASP A 68 30.28 76.82 57.54
C ASP A 68 29.05 76.21 56.83
N ALA A 69 29.27 75.15 56.04
CA ALA A 69 28.24 74.33 55.43
C ALA A 69 28.72 72.88 55.21
N CYS A 70 27.77 71.94 55.16
CA CYS A 70 28.05 70.56 54.79
C CYS A 70 28.22 70.42 53.27
N GLN A 71 29.24 69.66 52.87
CA GLN A 71 29.43 69.31 51.47
C GLN A 71 28.53 68.13 51.10
N PRO A 72 27.76 68.20 50.00
CA PRO A 72 26.97 67.07 49.56
C PRO A 72 27.87 65.94 49.07
N CYS A 73 27.48 64.69 49.32
CA CYS A 73 28.14 63.56 48.72
C CYS A 73 28.03 63.62 47.19
N ALA A 74 29.16 63.41 46.50
CA ALA A 74 29.17 63.33 45.04
C ALA A 74 28.37 62.09 44.58
N PRO A 75 27.80 62.10 43.36
CA PRO A 75 27.21 60.91 42.75
C PRO A 75 28.15 59.70 42.86
N GLY A 76 27.56 58.51 43.10
CA GLY A 76 28.29 57.28 43.41
C GLY A 76 28.69 57.12 44.88
N PHE A 77 28.51 58.16 45.70
CA PHE A 77 28.84 58.15 47.12
C PHE A 77 27.65 58.59 47.97
N PHE A 78 27.51 57.98 49.15
CA PHE A 78 26.42 58.24 50.08
C PHE A 78 26.92 58.46 51.51
N ALA A 79 26.12 59.17 52.30
CA ALA A 79 26.31 59.28 53.74
C ALA A 79 24.99 58.94 54.43
N ALA A 80 24.89 57.71 54.97
CA ALA A 80 23.64 57.23 55.56
C ALA A 80 23.27 57.91 56.88
N ASN A 81 24.27 58.33 57.65
CA ASN A 81 24.09 58.83 59.00
C ASN A 81 24.44 60.32 59.10
N THR A 82 23.78 61.01 60.02
CA THR A 82 24.12 62.40 60.36
C THR A 82 25.50 62.49 61.00
N GLY A 83 26.23 63.57 60.75
CA GLY A 83 27.57 63.79 61.31
C GLY A 83 28.68 63.10 60.52
N ALA A 84 28.45 62.74 59.26
CA ALA A 84 29.43 62.03 58.45
C ALA A 84 30.67 62.90 58.18
N THR A 85 31.86 62.34 58.39
CA THR A 85 33.14 62.99 58.09
C THR A 85 33.66 62.69 56.69
N ALA A 86 33.08 61.69 56.01
CA ALA A 86 33.34 61.31 54.63
C ALA A 86 32.13 60.56 54.05
N CYS A 87 32.00 60.55 52.72
CA CYS A 87 31.01 59.74 52.02
C CYS A 87 31.55 58.34 51.68
N ALA A 88 30.72 57.31 51.83
CA ALA A 88 31.02 55.94 51.45
C ALA A 88 30.67 55.71 49.97
N ALA A 89 31.50 54.96 49.25
CA ALA A 89 31.20 54.58 47.86
C ALA A 89 30.08 53.53 47.81
N CYS A 90 29.23 53.58 46.79
CA CYS A 90 28.30 52.48 46.50
C CYS A 90 29.07 51.20 46.21
N GLY A 91 28.61 50.08 46.79
CA GLY A 91 29.28 48.79 46.64
C GLY A 91 29.08 48.18 45.25
N GLN A 92 29.69 47.02 45.03
CA GLN A 92 29.41 46.24 43.81
C GLN A 92 27.93 45.85 43.74
N GLY A 93 27.36 45.87 42.54
CA GLY A 93 25.94 45.68 42.33
C GLY A 93 25.07 46.89 42.71
N GLU A 94 25.68 47.99 43.13
CA GLU A 94 24.96 49.21 43.51
C GLU A 94 25.48 50.44 42.76
N TYR A 95 24.62 51.45 42.61
CA TYR A 95 24.92 52.71 41.95
C TYR A 95 24.15 53.87 42.62
N LEU A 96 24.57 55.10 42.34
CA LEU A 96 23.85 56.29 42.77
C LEU A 96 24.08 57.46 41.81
N GLU A 97 23.05 57.84 41.06
CA GLU A 97 23.13 58.91 40.05
C GLU A 97 23.16 60.32 40.65
N THR A 98 22.58 60.49 41.84
CA THR A 98 22.30 61.80 42.41
C THR A 98 23.32 62.20 43.48
N SER A 99 23.59 63.51 43.58
CA SER A 99 24.35 64.07 44.70
C SER A 99 23.50 64.11 45.97
N SER A 100 24.15 64.11 47.13
CA SER A 100 23.52 64.05 48.46
C SER A 100 22.77 62.75 48.78
N GLY A 101 23.18 61.63 48.20
CA GLY A 101 22.50 60.35 48.45
C GLY A 101 22.67 59.86 49.89
N THR A 102 21.60 59.31 50.44
CA THR A 102 21.56 58.71 51.78
C THR A 102 21.72 57.18 51.74
N ALA A 103 21.56 56.56 50.56
CA ALA A 103 21.73 55.13 50.31
C ALA A 103 21.98 54.89 48.81
N CYS A 104 22.58 53.75 48.47
CA CYS A 104 22.78 53.33 47.09
C CYS A 104 21.60 52.51 46.56
N LEU A 105 21.40 52.54 45.24
CA LEU A 105 20.38 51.77 44.53
C LEU A 105 21.01 50.50 43.96
N LYS A 106 20.28 49.39 43.96
CA LYS A 106 20.73 48.15 43.30
C LYS A 106 20.67 48.31 41.78
N CYS A 107 21.64 47.75 41.08
CA CYS A 107 21.60 47.68 39.61
C CYS A 107 20.34 46.94 39.13
N PRO A 108 19.54 47.53 38.22
CA PRO A 108 18.37 46.87 37.68
C PRO A 108 18.74 45.62 36.88
N ALA A 109 17.79 44.69 36.71
CA ALA A 109 17.94 43.52 35.84
C ALA A 109 18.41 43.93 34.44
N GLY A 110 19.34 43.15 33.87
CA GLY A 110 20.01 43.48 32.61
C GLY A 110 21.26 44.37 32.74
N THR A 111 21.61 44.81 33.96
CA THR A 111 22.79 45.63 34.23
C THR A 111 23.61 45.10 35.42
N PHE A 112 24.88 45.52 35.53
CA PHE A 112 25.79 45.11 36.59
C PHE A 112 26.73 46.25 37.04
N SER A 113 27.31 46.13 38.23
CA SER A 113 28.30 47.07 38.78
C SER A 113 29.46 46.31 39.40
N GLU A 114 30.63 46.31 38.75
CA GLU A 114 31.84 45.61 39.20
C GLU A 114 32.75 46.48 40.08
N ALA A 115 32.60 47.80 39.98
CA ALA A 115 33.43 48.79 40.67
C ALA A 115 32.63 49.57 41.71
N ALA A 116 33.27 49.93 42.82
CA ALA A 116 32.65 50.78 43.82
C ALA A 116 32.59 52.25 43.35
N GLY A 117 31.57 52.97 43.77
CA GLY A 117 31.43 54.41 43.48
C GLY A 117 30.81 54.73 42.12
N LEU A 118 30.11 53.78 41.51
CA LEU A 118 29.51 53.97 40.19
C LEU A 118 28.26 54.85 40.26
N THR A 119 28.16 55.76 39.29
CA THR A 119 26.98 56.62 39.12
C THR A 119 25.89 55.93 38.32
N GLN A 120 26.22 54.91 37.51
CA GLN A 120 25.31 54.10 36.70
C GLN A 120 25.85 52.69 36.57
N CYS A 121 24.96 51.71 36.37
CA CYS A 121 25.35 50.33 36.13
C CYS A 121 25.71 50.11 34.65
N ALA A 122 26.68 49.22 34.40
CA ALA A 122 27.03 48.79 33.05
C ALA A 122 25.98 47.82 32.50
N GLU A 123 25.61 47.95 31.23
CA GLU A 123 24.73 46.99 30.57
C GLU A 123 25.42 45.63 30.40
N CYS A 124 24.66 44.54 30.53
CA CYS A 124 25.16 43.23 30.14
C CYS A 124 25.61 43.23 28.66
N PRO A 125 26.61 42.42 28.28
CA PRO A 125 27.05 42.31 26.89
C PRO A 125 25.90 41.98 25.93
N PRO A 126 25.97 42.40 24.66
CA PRO A 126 24.91 42.15 23.67
C PRO A 126 24.44 40.70 23.66
N GLY A 127 23.13 40.48 23.77
CA GLY A 127 22.51 39.15 23.79
C GLY A 127 22.44 38.47 25.17
N ARG A 128 23.00 39.07 26.22
CA ARG A 128 22.95 38.56 27.61
C ARG A 128 22.10 39.45 28.52
N SER A 129 21.52 38.87 29.56
CA SER A 129 20.77 39.59 30.60
C SER A 129 21.07 39.00 31.98
N SER A 130 20.91 39.81 33.03
CA SER A 130 20.89 39.34 34.42
C SER A 130 19.44 39.31 34.91
N ASP A 131 19.03 38.20 35.54
CA ASP A 131 17.65 38.02 36.00
C ASP A 131 17.39 38.65 37.38
N PHE A 132 18.43 39.13 38.06
CA PHE A 132 18.36 39.62 39.44
C PHE A 132 18.91 41.05 39.58
N GLU A 133 18.21 41.86 40.39
CA GLU A 133 18.70 43.17 40.81
C GLU A 133 19.93 43.05 41.71
N GLY A 134 20.90 43.95 41.53
CA GLY A 134 22.12 43.98 42.33
C GLY A 134 23.27 43.13 41.79
N THR A 135 23.26 42.80 40.50
CA THR A 135 24.28 41.96 39.87
C THR A 135 25.66 42.63 39.94
N SER A 136 26.64 41.93 40.52
CA SER A 136 27.97 42.48 40.82
C SER A 136 29.06 42.12 39.79
N SER A 137 28.75 41.32 38.75
CA SER A 137 29.71 40.99 37.69
C SER A 137 29.08 40.71 36.33
N ALA A 138 29.79 41.07 35.26
CA ALA A 138 29.45 40.76 33.87
C ALA A 138 29.30 39.24 33.61
N ARG A 139 30.02 38.40 34.38
CA ARG A 139 29.95 36.93 34.26
C ARG A 139 28.62 36.33 34.72
N MET A 140 27.82 37.10 35.44
CA MET A 140 26.48 36.69 35.90
C MET A 140 25.38 37.01 34.87
N CYS A 141 25.74 37.57 33.70
CA CYS A 141 24.82 37.74 32.58
C CYS A 141 24.74 36.44 31.74
N SER A 142 23.56 35.83 31.66
CA SER A 142 23.26 34.62 30.89
C SER A 142 22.67 34.94 29.51
N CYS A 143 22.82 34.03 28.55
CA CYS A 143 22.14 34.11 27.25
C CYS A 143 20.64 33.80 27.40
N ARG A 144 19.82 34.23 26.45
CA ARG A 144 18.39 33.88 26.42
C ARG A 144 18.20 32.37 26.22
N PRO A 145 17.06 31.78 26.66
CA PRO A 145 16.81 30.34 26.54
C PRO A 145 17.07 29.80 25.12
N GLU A 146 16.63 30.52 24.08
CA GLU A 146 16.71 30.12 22.67
C GLU A 146 18.11 30.29 22.01
N THR A 147 19.15 30.58 22.79
CA THR A 147 20.48 30.92 22.26
C THR A 147 21.61 30.11 22.92
N ARG A 148 22.64 29.76 22.16
CA ARG A 148 23.86 29.09 22.64
C ARG A 148 25.06 30.04 22.65
N LEU A 149 26.04 29.74 23.48
CA LEU A 149 27.28 30.52 23.57
C LEU A 149 28.27 30.06 22.49
N GLU A 150 28.68 30.96 21.61
CA GLU A 150 29.71 30.70 20.60
C GLU A 150 30.70 31.88 20.59
N GLU A 151 31.98 31.61 20.86
CA GLU A 151 33.06 32.62 20.89
C GLU A 151 32.72 33.91 21.67
N GLU A 152 32.00 33.76 22.79
CA GLU A 152 31.50 34.81 23.70
C GLU A 152 30.21 35.55 23.29
N GLU A 153 29.67 35.30 22.10
CA GLU A 153 28.38 35.82 21.64
C GLU A 153 27.23 34.81 21.83
N CYS A 154 26.02 35.31 22.10
CA CYS A 154 24.82 34.48 22.14
C CYS A 154 24.28 34.36 20.72
N VAL A 155 24.47 33.21 20.09
CA VAL A 155 23.94 32.92 18.75
C VAL A 155 22.63 32.15 18.84
N PRO A 156 21.70 32.32 17.88
CA PRO A 156 20.52 31.46 17.78
C PRO A 156 20.93 29.99 17.71
N CYS A 157 20.20 29.12 18.39
CA CYS A 157 20.47 27.70 18.30
C CYS A 157 20.16 27.15 16.91
N ALA A 158 20.94 26.16 16.48
CA ALA A 158 20.66 25.48 15.23
C ALA A 158 19.30 24.76 15.33
N ASP A 159 18.59 24.61 14.21
CA ASP A 159 17.28 23.95 14.17
C ASP A 159 17.33 22.49 14.71
N THR A 160 18.52 21.90 14.78
CA THR A 160 18.82 20.56 15.29
C THR A 160 19.16 20.51 16.78
N GLU A 161 19.13 21.64 17.50
CA GLU A 161 19.58 21.76 18.89
C GLU A 161 18.50 22.39 19.78
N VAL A 162 18.34 21.85 20.98
CA VAL A 162 17.57 22.46 22.07
C VAL A 162 18.55 23.11 23.01
N CYS A 163 18.33 24.39 23.31
CA CYS A 163 19.21 25.17 24.16
C CYS A 163 18.50 25.71 25.39
N GLU A 164 19.27 25.82 26.47
CA GLU A 164 18.87 26.52 27.68
C GLU A 164 20.01 27.43 28.12
N GLY A 165 19.80 28.74 27.99
CA GLY A 165 20.63 29.76 28.64
C GLY A 165 22.11 29.74 28.22
N GLY A 166 22.40 29.48 26.95
CA GLY A 166 23.77 29.45 26.42
C GLY A 166 24.37 28.05 26.26
N ARG A 167 23.67 26.97 26.63
CA ARG A 167 24.12 25.58 26.46
C ARG A 167 23.16 24.79 25.58
N VAL A 168 23.71 23.93 24.72
CA VAL A 168 22.95 22.87 24.05
C VAL A 168 22.66 21.78 25.08
N VAL A 169 21.39 21.55 25.39
CA VAL A 169 20.92 20.55 26.36
C VAL A 169 20.47 19.25 25.69
N ALA A 170 20.01 19.32 24.45
CA ALA A 170 19.67 18.14 23.64
C ALA A 170 19.82 18.44 22.15
N THR A 171 19.96 17.39 21.34
CA THR A 171 19.91 17.49 19.87
C THR A 171 18.60 16.88 19.39
N ARG A 172 17.86 17.59 18.53
CA ARG A 172 16.63 17.06 17.93
C ARG A 172 16.95 15.85 17.05
N PRO A 173 16.13 14.78 17.09
CA PRO A 173 16.32 13.63 16.21
C PRO A 173 16.20 14.05 14.74
N SER A 174 17.02 13.44 13.88
CA SER A 174 16.83 13.50 12.42
C SER A 174 15.55 12.77 12.01
N ALA A 175 15.01 13.04 10.82
CA ALA A 175 13.81 12.36 10.30
C ALA A 175 13.94 10.82 10.31
N LYS A 176 15.16 10.30 10.06
CA LYS A 176 15.45 8.86 10.16
C LYS A 176 15.40 8.34 11.60
N GLN A 177 15.92 9.11 12.56
CA GLN A 177 15.88 8.74 13.97
C GLN A 177 14.46 8.81 14.54
N TRP A 178 13.64 9.76 14.09
CA TRP A 178 12.22 9.80 14.42
C TRP A 178 11.50 8.53 13.95
N LEU A 179 11.75 8.08 12.72
CA LEU A 179 11.21 6.81 12.21
C LEU A 179 11.65 5.61 13.05
N GLU A 180 12.94 5.51 13.38
CA GLU A 180 13.49 4.42 14.19
C GLU A 180 12.88 4.40 15.61
N LEU A 181 12.68 5.56 16.24
CA LEU A 181 12.03 5.67 17.56
C LEU A 181 10.56 5.28 17.52
N VAL A 182 9.83 5.74 16.51
CA VAL A 182 8.41 5.40 16.31
C VAL A 182 8.25 3.88 16.09
N GLU A 183 9.13 3.27 15.30
CA GLU A 183 9.17 1.81 15.06
C GLU A 183 9.45 1.03 16.35
N GLN A 184 10.44 1.47 17.15
CA GLN A 184 10.78 0.83 18.43
C GLN A 184 9.66 0.91 19.47
N MET A 185 9.01 2.07 19.60
CA MET A 185 7.88 2.25 20.52
C MET A 185 6.70 1.37 20.15
N SER A 186 6.39 1.25 18.87
CA SER A 186 5.30 0.39 18.42
C SER A 186 5.66 -1.10 18.48
N LEU A 187 6.95 -1.45 18.43
CA LEU A 187 7.42 -2.81 18.75
C LEU A 187 7.23 -3.12 20.24
N LEU A 188 7.52 -2.18 21.14
CA LEU A 188 7.26 -2.33 22.58
C LEU A 188 5.78 -2.66 22.84
N GLU A 189 4.84 -1.93 22.23
CA GLU A 189 3.41 -2.21 22.38
C GLU A 189 3.07 -3.67 22.03
N ALA A 190 3.57 -4.16 20.89
CA ALA A 190 3.34 -5.53 20.46
C ALA A 190 3.99 -6.57 21.38
N GLN A 191 5.17 -6.28 21.93
CA GLN A 191 5.85 -7.14 22.91
C GLN A 191 5.04 -7.25 24.21
N GLY A 192 4.43 -6.16 24.68
CA GLY A 192 3.53 -6.14 25.84
C GLY A 192 2.39 -7.14 25.74
N GLU A 193 1.73 -7.15 24.58
CA GLU A 193 0.64 -8.09 24.26
C GLU A 193 1.16 -9.52 24.06
N THR A 194 2.34 -9.67 23.47
CA THR A 194 3.01 -10.97 23.28
C THR A 194 3.32 -11.64 24.63
N MET A 195 3.74 -10.89 25.64
CA MET A 195 4.00 -11.44 26.99
C MET A 195 2.73 -12.00 27.63
N ALA A 196 1.61 -11.27 27.55
CA ALA A 196 0.32 -11.76 28.07
C ALA A 196 -0.16 -13.01 27.31
N ARG A 197 -0.03 -13.01 25.98
CA ARG A 197 -0.31 -14.18 25.14
C ARG A 197 0.53 -15.40 25.53
N LEU A 198 1.84 -15.26 25.71
CA LEU A 198 2.73 -16.36 26.11
C LEU A 198 2.36 -16.90 27.49
N PHE A 199 2.01 -16.04 28.44
CA PHE A 199 1.51 -16.45 29.75
C PHE A 199 0.22 -17.26 29.65
N LEU A 200 -0.73 -16.82 28.81
CA LEU A 200 -1.98 -17.54 28.53
C LEU A 200 -1.76 -18.89 27.83
N GLN A 201 -0.76 -18.99 26.95
CA GLN A 201 -0.37 -20.26 26.31
C GLN A 201 0.17 -21.27 27.32
N ILE A 202 1.00 -20.80 28.27
CA ILE A 202 1.50 -21.61 29.38
C ILE A 202 0.32 -22.11 30.23
N ALA A 203 -0.63 -21.23 30.56
CA ALA A 203 -1.86 -21.58 31.27
C ALA A 203 -2.70 -22.62 30.50
N ALA A 204 -2.77 -22.52 29.17
CA ALA A 204 -3.43 -23.49 28.28
C ALA A 204 -2.71 -24.82 28.13
N GLY A 205 -1.48 -24.95 28.63
CA GLY A 205 -0.65 -26.13 28.41
C GLY A 205 -0.13 -26.26 26.98
N ILE A 206 -0.18 -25.19 26.19
CA ILE A 206 0.26 -25.15 24.79
C ILE A 206 1.72 -24.70 24.78
N GLN A 207 2.60 -25.52 24.19
CA GLN A 207 4.03 -25.16 24.01
C GLN A 207 4.72 -24.65 25.30
N VAL A 208 4.41 -25.25 26.45
CA VAL A 208 4.78 -24.73 27.79
C VAL A 208 6.25 -24.35 27.93
N ASN A 209 7.17 -25.26 27.57
CA ASN A 209 8.60 -25.05 27.77
C ASN A 209 9.16 -23.94 26.87
N SER A 210 8.77 -23.91 25.59
CA SER A 210 9.22 -22.87 24.65
C SER A 210 8.58 -21.51 24.96
N SER A 211 7.30 -21.50 25.36
CA SER A 211 6.59 -20.28 25.75
C SER A 211 7.16 -19.67 27.02
N LYS A 212 7.53 -20.50 28.00
CA LYS A 212 8.19 -20.04 29.23
C LYS A 212 9.55 -19.41 28.95
N ALA A 213 10.39 -20.07 28.15
CA ALA A 213 11.69 -19.52 27.76
C ALA A 213 11.52 -18.18 27.02
N SER A 214 10.63 -18.15 26.03
CA SER A 214 10.36 -16.94 25.23
C SER A 214 9.79 -15.80 26.09
N LEU A 215 8.95 -16.10 27.08
CA LEU A 215 8.39 -15.09 27.98
C LEU A 215 9.48 -14.44 28.84
N LEU A 216 10.36 -15.24 29.44
CA LEU A 216 11.45 -14.72 30.28
C LEU A 216 12.43 -13.88 29.46
N ASP A 217 12.84 -14.36 28.29
CA ASP A 217 13.72 -13.62 27.38
C ASP A 217 13.06 -12.30 26.94
N LEU A 218 11.76 -12.34 26.60
CA LEU A 218 11.02 -11.15 26.18
C LEU A 218 10.86 -10.14 27.32
N MET A 219 10.66 -10.59 28.56
CA MET A 219 10.57 -9.69 29.72
C MET A 219 11.87 -8.91 29.92
N ASP A 220 13.02 -9.55 29.70
CA ASP A 220 14.32 -8.88 29.83
C ASP A 220 14.57 -7.89 28.67
N VAL A 221 14.23 -8.27 27.43
CA VAL A 221 14.31 -7.38 26.25
C VAL A 221 13.35 -6.19 26.37
N TYR A 222 12.12 -6.42 26.81
CA TYR A 222 11.13 -5.36 27.01
C TYR A 222 11.61 -4.39 28.10
N ASN A 223 12.16 -4.91 29.19
CA ASN A 223 12.68 -4.09 30.27
C ASN A 223 13.85 -3.22 29.81
N SER A 224 14.84 -3.78 29.11
CA SER A 224 15.95 -2.96 28.60
C SER A 224 15.46 -1.90 27.60
N SER A 225 14.58 -2.29 26.67
CA SER A 225 14.07 -1.39 25.62
C SER A 225 13.25 -0.24 26.19
N LEU A 226 12.32 -0.50 27.12
CA LEU A 226 11.52 0.54 27.77
C LEU A 226 12.40 1.51 28.58
N PHE A 227 13.42 1.00 29.29
CA PHE A 227 14.37 1.87 30.00
C PHE A 227 15.20 2.72 29.03
N SER A 228 15.73 2.14 27.95
CA SER A 228 16.52 2.86 26.95
C SER A 228 15.71 3.98 26.27
N ILE A 229 14.43 3.77 25.97
CA ILE A 229 13.58 4.81 25.36
C ILE A 229 13.17 5.88 26.39
N THR A 230 12.97 5.50 27.66
CA THR A 230 12.57 6.46 28.70
C THR A 230 13.71 7.38 29.14
N PHE A 231 14.95 6.89 29.16
CA PHE A 231 16.09 7.63 29.72
C PHE A 231 17.17 7.98 28.68
N GLY A 232 17.00 7.52 27.43
CA GLY A 232 18.02 7.59 26.38
C GLY A 232 19.12 6.55 26.55
N ASP A 233 19.72 6.16 25.43
CA ASP A 233 20.84 5.22 25.37
C ASP A 233 21.87 5.67 24.32
N SER A 234 22.94 6.30 24.82
CA SER A 234 24.05 6.78 23.99
C SER A 234 24.81 5.68 23.26
N ALA A 235 24.77 4.42 23.74
CA ALA A 235 25.46 3.30 23.10
C ALA A 235 24.71 2.80 21.85
N ASN A 236 23.38 2.93 21.86
CA ASN A 236 22.50 2.51 20.77
C ASN A 236 21.95 3.68 19.94
N ASN A 237 22.49 4.89 20.13
CA ASN A 237 22.05 6.14 19.48
C ASN A 237 20.55 6.46 19.68
N ILE A 238 19.99 6.08 20.84
CA ILE A 238 18.61 6.40 21.21
C ILE A 238 18.64 7.70 22.03
N PRO A 239 18.14 8.84 21.51
CA PRO A 239 18.07 10.07 22.29
C PRO A 239 17.00 9.96 23.39
N ALA A 240 17.22 10.66 24.50
CA ALA A 240 16.19 10.80 25.53
C ALA A 240 15.04 11.69 25.00
N PRO A 241 13.78 11.44 25.41
CA PRO A 241 12.64 12.25 25.01
C PRO A 241 12.84 13.72 25.42
N THR A 242 12.57 14.65 24.50
CA THR A 242 12.66 16.10 24.77
C THR A 242 11.34 16.71 25.20
N SER A 243 10.21 16.08 24.84
CA SER A 243 8.87 16.49 25.25
C SER A 243 8.54 15.97 26.66
N PRO A 244 8.09 16.85 27.58
CA PRO A 244 7.57 16.44 28.89
C PRO A 244 6.39 15.47 28.80
N GLU A 245 5.53 15.63 27.78
CA GLU A 245 4.36 14.78 27.56
C GLU A 245 4.75 13.33 27.22
N VAL A 246 5.78 13.17 26.37
CA VAL A 246 6.33 11.85 26.03
C VAL A 246 6.99 11.22 27.26
N GLN A 247 7.76 12.01 28.02
CA GLN A 247 8.43 11.55 29.24
C GLN A 247 7.43 11.07 30.30
N ASP A 248 6.40 11.87 30.60
CA ASP A 248 5.36 11.55 31.58
C ASP A 248 4.59 10.26 31.20
N ALA A 249 4.33 10.07 29.91
CA ALA A 249 3.64 8.87 29.41
C ALA A 249 4.52 7.60 29.56
N LEU A 250 5.82 7.69 29.27
CA LEU A 250 6.78 6.60 29.43
C LEU A 250 7.01 6.23 30.90
N GLU A 251 7.12 7.21 31.79
CA GLU A 251 7.17 6.98 33.24
C GLU A 251 5.88 6.33 33.75
N GLY A 252 4.74 6.76 33.20
CA GLY A 252 3.45 6.11 33.39
C GLY A 252 3.47 4.63 32.98
N ALA A 253 4.09 4.29 31.85
CA ALA A 253 4.25 2.90 31.41
C ALA A 253 5.15 2.08 32.34
N LEU A 254 6.28 2.64 32.81
CA LEU A 254 7.16 2.00 33.80
C LEU A 254 6.42 1.67 35.10
N SER A 255 5.53 2.56 35.56
CA SER A 255 4.75 2.35 36.78
C SER A 255 3.81 1.14 36.71
N VAL A 256 3.34 0.78 35.51
CA VAL A 256 2.49 -0.40 35.26
C VAL A 256 3.34 -1.64 34.98
N TRP A 257 4.46 -1.47 34.27
CA TRP A 257 5.36 -2.56 33.90
C TRP A 257 5.98 -3.27 35.10
N LEU A 258 6.46 -2.54 36.11
CA LEU A 258 7.16 -3.15 37.26
C LEU A 258 6.26 -4.13 38.04
N PRO A 259 5.00 -3.79 38.41
CA PRO A 259 4.07 -4.75 38.99
C PRO A 259 3.74 -5.93 38.07
N LEU A 260 3.51 -5.69 36.78
CA LEU A 260 3.20 -6.75 35.81
C LEU A 260 4.36 -7.74 35.68
N ARG A 261 5.61 -7.26 35.68
CA ARG A 261 6.81 -8.10 35.63
C ARG A 261 6.88 -9.05 36.81
N SER A 262 6.61 -8.57 38.03
CA SER A 262 6.54 -9.44 39.22
C SER A 262 5.43 -10.47 39.07
N LEU A 263 4.22 -10.03 38.68
CA LEU A 263 3.07 -10.91 38.52
C LEU A 263 3.35 -12.05 37.54
N LEU A 264 4.00 -11.76 36.40
CA LEU A 264 4.42 -12.78 35.43
C LEU A 264 5.48 -13.72 36.01
N ALA A 265 6.55 -13.18 36.61
CA ALA A 265 7.66 -13.97 37.14
C ALA A 265 7.24 -14.91 38.28
N ASP A 266 6.37 -14.42 39.18
CA ASP A 266 5.92 -15.17 40.35
C ASP A 266 4.99 -16.34 39.99
N ASN A 267 4.31 -16.26 38.83
CA ASN A 267 3.27 -17.21 38.44
C ASN A 267 3.61 -18.06 37.21
N VAL A 268 4.70 -17.78 36.50
CA VAL A 268 5.08 -18.50 35.26
C VAL A 268 5.26 -20.01 35.45
N ASP A 269 5.66 -20.44 36.65
CA ASP A 269 5.87 -21.86 36.99
C ASP A 269 4.62 -22.58 37.52
N THR A 270 3.67 -21.83 38.07
CA THR A 270 2.56 -22.36 38.87
C THR A 270 1.19 -22.20 38.21
N VAL A 271 1.07 -21.38 37.15
CA VAL A 271 -0.22 -21.09 36.48
C VAL A 271 -0.98 -22.32 35.96
N ARG A 272 -0.33 -23.49 35.88
CA ARG A 272 -0.94 -24.76 35.46
C ARG A 272 -1.02 -25.82 36.57
N THR A 273 -0.38 -25.64 37.72
CA THR A 273 -0.18 -26.74 38.68
C THR A 273 -1.46 -27.21 39.37
N ASP A 274 -2.47 -26.33 39.50
CA ASP A 274 -3.75 -26.61 40.17
C ASP A 274 -4.98 -26.30 39.28
N GLY A 275 -4.80 -26.29 37.96
CA GLY A 275 -5.77 -25.75 37.00
C GLY A 275 -5.49 -24.29 36.65
N VAL A 276 -6.24 -23.73 35.70
CA VAL A 276 -6.07 -22.34 35.27
C VAL A 276 -6.66 -21.41 36.32
N ASP A 277 -5.81 -20.69 37.06
CA ASP A 277 -6.27 -19.63 37.96
C ASP A 277 -6.74 -18.43 37.14
N THR A 278 -8.05 -18.41 36.86
CA THR A 278 -8.71 -17.35 36.10
C THR A 278 -8.56 -15.96 36.72
N SER A 279 -8.28 -15.87 38.03
CA SER A 279 -8.06 -14.59 38.72
C SER A 279 -6.67 -14.02 38.42
N VAL A 280 -5.62 -14.87 38.43
CA VAL A 280 -4.26 -14.48 38.05
C VAL A 280 -4.20 -14.16 36.56
N VAL A 281 -4.84 -14.98 35.72
CA VAL A 281 -4.95 -14.75 34.29
C VAL A 281 -5.68 -13.43 33.98
N GLY A 282 -6.78 -13.15 34.67
CA GLY A 282 -7.49 -11.87 34.59
C GLY A 282 -6.59 -10.70 34.96
N ALA A 283 -5.89 -10.77 36.10
CA ALA A 283 -4.98 -9.72 36.56
C ALA A 283 -3.82 -9.43 35.60
N VAL A 284 -3.23 -10.47 34.99
CA VAL A 284 -2.19 -10.32 33.96
C VAL A 284 -2.76 -9.62 32.72
N THR A 285 -3.96 -9.99 32.31
CA THR A 285 -4.63 -9.43 31.13
C THR A 285 -5.02 -7.96 31.33
N ASP A 286 -5.55 -7.62 32.50
CA ASP A 286 -5.91 -6.25 32.87
C ASP A 286 -4.67 -5.36 32.94
N SER A 287 -3.60 -5.86 33.57
CA SER A 287 -2.32 -5.15 33.70
C SER A 287 -1.63 -4.97 32.34
N SER A 288 -1.67 -5.99 31.47
CA SER A 288 -1.17 -5.91 30.10
C SER A 288 -1.94 -4.88 29.27
N SER A 289 -3.27 -4.86 29.39
CA SER A 289 -4.11 -3.88 28.69
C SER A 289 -3.85 -2.46 29.20
N ALA A 290 -3.67 -2.27 30.52
CA ALA A 290 -3.29 -0.99 31.10
C ALA A 290 -1.92 -0.51 30.61
N LEU A 291 -0.95 -1.43 30.48
CA LEU A 291 0.37 -1.12 29.93
C LEU A 291 0.28 -0.70 28.46
N TYR A 292 -0.50 -1.42 27.64
CA TYR A 292 -0.76 -1.06 26.25
C TYR A 292 -1.26 0.39 26.12
N TYR A 293 -2.28 0.79 26.88
CA TYR A 293 -2.81 2.16 26.81
C TYR A 293 -1.80 3.24 27.25
N LYS A 294 -0.86 2.91 28.16
CA LYS A 294 0.20 3.84 28.56
C LYS A 294 1.26 3.99 27.47
N VAL A 295 1.67 2.89 26.85
CA VAL A 295 2.64 2.93 25.75
C VAL A 295 2.03 3.57 24.49
N ASP A 296 0.77 3.30 24.15
CA ASP A 296 0.06 3.96 23.02
C ASP A 296 -0.12 5.47 23.24
N ALA A 297 -0.32 5.90 24.49
CA ALA A 297 -0.32 7.33 24.81
C ALA A 297 1.06 7.98 24.59
N ALA A 298 2.15 7.29 24.99
CA ALA A 298 3.51 7.75 24.75
C ALA A 298 3.85 7.77 23.26
N TRP A 299 3.43 6.75 22.51
CA TRP A 299 3.61 6.68 21.06
C TRP A 299 2.89 7.82 20.34
N LYS A 300 1.64 8.12 20.72
CA LYS A 300 0.89 9.25 20.14
C LYS A 300 1.58 10.58 20.39
N ALA A 301 1.99 10.83 21.62
CA ALA A 301 2.73 12.03 21.97
C ALA A 301 4.05 12.14 21.19
N LEU A 302 4.73 11.01 20.96
CA LEU A 302 5.97 10.98 20.17
C LEU A 302 5.75 11.33 18.70
N VAL A 303 4.64 10.87 18.10
CA VAL A 303 4.30 11.21 16.72
C VAL A 303 3.91 12.68 16.59
N ASP A 304 3.15 13.21 17.55
CA ASP A 304 2.81 14.64 17.58
C ASP A 304 4.09 15.51 17.66
N ASP A 305 5.05 15.13 18.52
CA ASP A 305 6.35 15.82 18.65
C ASP A 305 7.18 15.72 17.34
N ALA A 306 7.17 14.56 16.67
CA ALA A 306 7.86 14.38 15.39
C ALA A 306 7.26 15.25 14.27
N ASP A 307 5.93 15.40 14.25
CA ASP A 307 5.22 16.24 13.27
C ASP A 307 5.48 17.73 13.52
N GLU A 308 5.48 18.18 14.78
CA GLU A 308 5.89 19.54 15.17
C GLU A 308 7.36 19.83 14.82
N ALA A 309 8.24 18.83 14.95
CA ALA A 309 9.63 18.91 14.54
C ALA A 309 9.83 18.92 13.00
N GLY A 310 8.75 18.79 12.22
CA GLY A 310 8.78 18.88 10.77
C GLY A 310 9.22 17.61 10.06
N ALA A 311 9.25 16.45 10.74
CA ALA A 311 9.59 15.16 10.14
C ALA A 311 8.55 14.70 9.10
N LYS A 312 7.33 15.26 9.12
CA LYS A 312 6.21 14.96 8.21
C LYS A 312 6.02 13.45 8.04
N LEU A 313 5.90 12.75 9.15
CA LEU A 313 5.53 11.35 9.11
C LEU A 313 4.09 11.30 8.61
N ASN A 314 3.73 10.37 7.71
CA ASN A 314 2.32 10.10 7.47
C ASN A 314 1.79 9.34 8.70
N GLY A 315 1.64 10.05 9.83
CA GLY A 315 1.47 9.47 11.16
C GLY A 315 0.29 8.51 11.24
N LEU A 316 -0.76 8.75 10.44
CA LEU A 316 -1.90 7.84 10.33
C LEU A 316 -1.58 6.55 9.56
N ALA A 317 -0.88 6.62 8.43
CA ALA A 317 -0.49 5.44 7.67
C ALA A 317 0.51 4.58 8.45
N VAL A 318 1.49 5.21 9.12
CA VAL A 318 2.42 4.56 10.04
C VAL A 318 1.67 3.92 11.20
N ASN A 319 0.72 4.64 11.82
CA ASN A 319 -0.10 4.10 12.90
C ASN A 319 -0.89 2.86 12.46
N ILE A 320 -1.51 2.89 11.29
CA ILE A 320 -2.34 1.79 10.81
C ILE A 320 -1.49 0.56 10.51
N ALA A 321 -0.36 0.73 9.81
CA ALA A 321 0.57 -0.37 9.50
C ALA A 321 1.15 -0.99 10.78
N GLU A 322 1.58 -0.15 11.72
CA GLU A 322 2.22 -0.60 12.96
C GLU A 322 1.23 -1.18 13.97
N ARG A 323 -0.06 -0.83 13.89
CA ARG A 323 -1.09 -1.46 14.72
C ARG A 323 -1.45 -2.87 14.27
N GLN A 324 -1.21 -3.24 13.02
CA GLN A 324 -1.53 -4.60 12.55
C GLN A 324 -0.79 -5.68 13.34
N ARG A 325 0.48 -5.47 13.66
CA ARG A 325 1.27 -6.43 14.45
C ARG A 325 0.74 -6.59 15.87
N ILE A 326 0.19 -5.53 16.46
CA ILE A 326 -0.45 -5.57 17.78
C ILE A 326 -1.77 -6.32 17.70
N LEU A 327 -2.58 -6.04 16.68
CA LEU A 327 -3.86 -6.73 16.44
C LEU A 327 -3.64 -8.24 16.25
N ILE A 328 -2.57 -8.66 15.57
CA ILE A 328 -2.20 -10.09 15.44
C ILE A 328 -1.99 -10.74 16.81
N GLN A 329 -1.25 -10.09 17.72
CA GLN A 329 -1.02 -10.61 19.06
C GLN A 329 -2.30 -10.61 19.91
N ARG A 330 -3.10 -9.54 19.82
CA ARG A 330 -4.39 -9.42 20.53
C ARG A 330 -5.42 -10.44 20.05
N MET A 331 -5.51 -10.73 18.75
CA MET A 331 -6.38 -11.80 18.24
C MET A 331 -6.07 -13.14 18.92
N CYS A 332 -4.78 -13.48 19.04
CA CYS A 332 -4.38 -14.72 19.69
C CYS A 332 -4.64 -14.69 21.22
N LYS A 333 -4.32 -13.57 21.87
CA LYS A 333 -4.61 -13.34 23.29
C LYS A 333 -6.10 -13.49 23.60
N ASP A 334 -6.96 -12.86 22.81
CA ASP A 334 -8.41 -12.83 23.04
C ASP A 334 -9.04 -14.21 22.77
N VAL A 335 -8.58 -14.96 21.76
CA VAL A 335 -8.97 -16.38 21.58
C VAL A 335 -8.58 -17.23 22.79
N LEU A 336 -7.37 -17.05 23.34
CA LEU A 336 -6.94 -17.76 24.54
C LEU A 336 -7.81 -17.41 25.76
N LEU A 337 -8.21 -16.14 25.92
CA LEU A 337 -9.10 -15.71 26.99
C LEU A 337 -10.51 -16.34 26.86
N VAL A 338 -11.04 -16.41 25.64
CA VAL A 338 -12.30 -17.08 25.34
C VAL A 338 -12.20 -18.58 25.63
N ALA A 339 -11.11 -19.24 25.22
CA ALA A 339 -10.86 -20.65 25.51
C ALA A 339 -10.79 -20.93 27.03
N HIS A 340 -10.21 -20.02 27.81
CA HIS A 340 -10.12 -20.12 29.27
C HIS A 340 -11.37 -19.65 30.03
N ALA A 341 -12.41 -19.21 29.33
CA ALA A 341 -13.63 -18.63 29.89
C ALA A 341 -13.37 -17.44 30.84
N VAL A 342 -12.28 -16.68 30.62
CA VAL A 342 -11.93 -15.50 31.43
C VAL A 342 -12.72 -14.31 30.92
N SER A 343 -13.56 -13.71 31.78
CA SER A 343 -14.43 -12.59 31.42
C SER A 343 -15.15 -12.82 30.08
N LEU A 344 -15.73 -14.02 29.93
CA LEU A 344 -16.07 -14.64 28.65
C LEU A 344 -16.85 -13.73 27.68
N ASP A 345 -17.91 -13.07 28.15
CA ASP A 345 -18.71 -12.17 27.31
C ASP A 345 -17.91 -10.96 26.81
N TYR A 346 -17.03 -10.41 27.65
CA TYR A 346 -16.16 -9.29 27.31
C TYR A 346 -15.05 -9.72 26.35
N SER A 347 -14.39 -10.84 26.63
CA SER A 347 -13.32 -11.39 25.80
C SER A 347 -13.81 -11.78 24.40
N PHE A 348 -15.03 -12.33 24.30
CA PHE A 348 -15.66 -12.66 23.02
C PHE A 348 -16.01 -11.41 22.20
N ALA A 349 -16.59 -10.39 22.85
CA ALA A 349 -16.87 -9.11 22.18
C ALA A 349 -15.59 -8.39 21.71
N ASN A 350 -14.53 -8.42 22.53
CA ASN A 350 -13.23 -7.88 22.14
C ASN A 350 -12.64 -8.62 20.95
N LEU A 351 -12.67 -9.96 20.95
CA LEU A 351 -12.18 -10.76 19.83
C LEU A 351 -12.87 -10.37 18.52
N GLN A 352 -14.21 -10.21 18.54
CA GLN A 352 -14.97 -9.78 17.37
C GLN A 352 -14.51 -8.39 16.87
N SER A 353 -14.31 -7.45 17.79
CA SER A 353 -13.81 -6.10 17.46
C SER A 353 -12.39 -6.12 16.91
N VAL A 354 -11.50 -6.93 17.47
CA VAL A 354 -10.08 -6.98 17.08
C VAL A 354 -9.93 -7.64 15.71
N VAL A 355 -10.65 -8.75 15.45
CA VAL A 355 -10.64 -9.41 14.14
C VAL A 355 -11.22 -8.49 13.06
N GLY A 356 -12.35 -7.83 13.34
CA GLY A 356 -12.95 -6.87 12.40
C GLY A 356 -12.00 -5.71 12.09
N LEU A 357 -11.40 -5.12 13.13
CA LEU A 357 -10.43 -4.03 12.95
C LEU A 357 -9.22 -4.48 12.14
N TYR A 358 -8.65 -5.67 12.41
CA TYR A 358 -7.52 -6.22 11.65
C TYR A 358 -7.86 -6.39 10.17
N GLU A 359 -9.01 -6.99 9.84
CA GLU A 359 -9.42 -7.18 8.44
C GLU A 359 -9.63 -5.84 7.73
N GLU A 360 -10.37 -4.90 8.33
CA GLU A 360 -10.69 -3.60 7.73
C GLU A 360 -9.44 -2.72 7.54
N SER A 361 -8.59 -2.64 8.56
CA SER A 361 -7.39 -1.80 8.50
C SER A 361 -6.27 -2.44 7.69
N GLY A 362 -6.17 -3.77 7.66
CA GLY A 362 -5.29 -4.50 6.74
C GLY A 362 -5.65 -4.26 5.28
N GLU A 363 -6.94 -4.32 4.94
CA GLU A 363 -7.44 -3.98 3.61
C GLU A 363 -7.15 -2.52 3.23
N GLY A 364 -7.35 -1.61 4.19
CA GLY A 364 -7.06 -0.19 4.03
C GLY A 364 -5.59 0.18 3.82
N ILE A 365 -4.64 -0.62 4.33
CA ILE A 365 -3.20 -0.43 4.04
C ILE A 365 -2.91 -0.73 2.58
N VAL A 366 -3.45 -1.84 2.08
CA VAL A 366 -3.17 -2.32 0.73
C VAL A 366 -3.87 -1.46 -0.31
N PHE A 367 -5.17 -1.20 -0.11
CA PHE A 367 -6.03 -0.55 -1.11
C PHE A 367 -6.33 0.92 -0.83
N GLY A 368 -5.77 1.47 0.25
CA GLY A 368 -5.97 2.85 0.68
C GLY A 368 -7.33 3.08 1.35
N ILE A 369 -7.41 4.17 2.13
CA ILE A 369 -8.65 4.65 2.75
C ILE A 369 -8.82 6.12 2.38
N ARG A 370 -9.55 6.41 1.30
CA ARG A 370 -9.75 7.78 0.79
C ARG A 370 -10.32 8.74 1.85
N ALA A 371 -11.29 8.29 2.64
CA ALA A 371 -11.90 9.09 3.70
C ALA A 371 -10.94 9.46 4.83
N ALA A 372 -9.90 8.64 5.04
CA ALA A 372 -8.89 8.84 6.07
C ALA A 372 -7.58 9.43 5.51
N GLY A 373 -7.49 9.68 4.20
CA GLY A 373 -6.27 10.18 3.55
C GLY A 373 -5.13 9.15 3.50
N VAL A 374 -5.42 7.86 3.71
CA VAL A 374 -4.43 6.78 3.61
C VAL A 374 -4.25 6.43 2.14
N PRO A 375 -3.05 6.62 1.55
CA PRO A 375 -2.82 6.29 0.16
C PRO A 375 -2.83 4.78 -0.06
N GLU A 376 -3.12 4.37 -1.29
CA GLU A 376 -2.95 2.99 -1.71
C GLU A 376 -1.47 2.59 -1.67
N LEU A 377 -1.18 1.36 -1.24
CA LEU A 377 0.17 0.83 -1.30
C LEU A 377 0.56 0.55 -2.75
N THR A 378 1.56 1.25 -3.26
CA THR A 378 2.05 1.04 -4.63
C THR A 378 3.37 0.30 -4.69
N ASP A 379 4.14 0.28 -3.60
CA ASP A 379 5.48 -0.30 -3.59
C ASP A 379 5.44 -1.83 -3.76
N MET A 380 6.09 -2.29 -4.82
CA MET A 380 6.13 -3.70 -5.20
C MET A 380 6.74 -4.59 -4.10
N CYS A 381 7.81 -4.15 -3.43
CA CYS A 381 8.47 -4.95 -2.40
C CYS A 381 7.57 -5.18 -1.18
N THR A 382 6.92 -4.11 -0.73
CA THR A 382 5.99 -4.16 0.38
C THR A 382 4.78 -5.02 0.03
N MET A 383 4.25 -4.93 -1.20
CA MET A 383 3.17 -5.80 -1.68
C MET A 383 3.56 -7.28 -1.70
N HIS A 384 4.77 -7.61 -2.17
CA HIS A 384 5.29 -8.98 -2.11
C HIS A 384 5.36 -9.51 -0.67
N GLN A 385 5.71 -8.66 0.30
CA GLN A 385 5.72 -9.04 1.71
C GLN A 385 4.29 -9.17 2.28
N MET A 386 3.35 -8.32 1.85
CA MET A 386 1.93 -8.41 2.20
C MET A 386 1.27 -9.70 1.68
N ARG A 387 1.81 -10.32 0.61
CA ARG A 387 1.43 -11.68 0.18
C ARG A 387 1.63 -12.72 1.28
N GLU A 388 2.77 -12.66 1.98
CA GLU A 388 3.09 -13.59 3.08
C GLU A 388 2.17 -13.37 4.27
N VAL A 389 1.90 -12.10 4.62
CA VAL A 389 0.93 -11.73 5.66
C VAL A 389 -0.45 -12.32 5.33
N SER A 390 -0.91 -12.11 4.10
CA SER A 390 -2.20 -12.63 3.63
C SER A 390 -2.25 -14.15 3.68
N PHE A 391 -1.17 -14.83 3.28
CA PHE A 391 -1.08 -16.29 3.32
C PHE A 391 -1.24 -16.84 4.74
N TYR A 392 -0.46 -16.34 5.70
CA TYR A 392 -0.55 -16.81 7.08
C TYR A 392 -1.89 -16.45 7.72
N TYR A 393 -2.45 -15.28 7.39
CA TYR A 393 -3.77 -14.91 7.87
C TYR A 393 -4.87 -15.83 7.33
N GLN A 394 -4.82 -16.25 6.07
CA GLN A 394 -5.78 -17.23 5.52
C GLN A 394 -5.74 -18.59 6.25
N GLN A 395 -4.63 -18.94 6.90
CA GLN A 395 -4.56 -20.15 7.76
C GLN A 395 -5.23 -19.93 9.12
N VAL A 396 -5.16 -18.71 9.68
CA VAL A 396 -5.75 -18.37 10.99
C VAL A 396 -7.25 -18.05 10.88
N ARG A 397 -7.65 -17.37 9.80
CA ARG A 397 -9.00 -16.87 9.54
C ARG A 397 -10.12 -17.91 9.68
N PRO A 398 -10.03 -19.15 9.17
CA PRO A 398 -11.11 -20.12 9.34
C PRO A 398 -11.38 -20.45 10.81
N PHE A 399 -10.34 -20.59 11.65
CA PHE A 399 -10.49 -20.84 13.08
C PHE A 399 -11.13 -19.65 13.80
N MET A 400 -10.71 -18.42 13.47
CA MET A 400 -11.33 -17.20 14.01
C MET A 400 -12.81 -17.13 13.66
N ARG A 401 -13.16 -17.42 12.41
CA ARG A 401 -14.56 -17.42 11.95
C ARG A 401 -15.38 -18.51 12.62
N GLU A 402 -14.81 -19.69 12.87
CA GLU A 402 -15.50 -20.76 13.60
C GLU A 402 -15.88 -20.30 15.01
N VAL A 403 -14.96 -19.67 15.74
CA VAL A 403 -15.23 -19.09 17.07
C VAL A 403 -16.27 -17.97 16.99
N LEU A 404 -16.12 -17.04 16.04
CA LEU A 404 -17.01 -15.87 15.90
C LEU A 404 -18.42 -16.22 15.40
N ASN A 405 -18.61 -17.36 14.75
CA ASN A 405 -19.91 -17.84 14.28
C ASN A 405 -20.71 -18.59 15.36
N ALA A 406 -20.14 -18.77 16.57
CA ALA A 406 -20.85 -19.37 17.70
C ALA A 406 -22.13 -18.59 18.05
N GLN A 407 -23.19 -19.30 18.45
CA GLN A 407 -24.48 -18.70 18.79
C GLN A 407 -24.50 -18.11 20.21
N SER A 408 -23.53 -18.48 21.04
CA SER A 408 -23.38 -17.99 22.41
C SER A 408 -21.91 -17.90 22.81
N SER A 409 -21.60 -17.06 23.80
CA SER A 409 -20.26 -16.93 24.35
C SER A 409 -19.75 -18.24 24.99
N PHE A 410 -20.65 -19.06 25.54
CA PHE A 410 -20.33 -20.41 26.03
C PHE A 410 -19.89 -21.35 24.91
N GLU A 411 -20.65 -21.42 23.81
CA GLU A 411 -20.28 -22.21 22.63
C GLU A 411 -18.96 -21.72 22.02
N ALA A 412 -18.75 -20.40 21.98
CA ALA A 412 -17.48 -19.81 21.53
C ALA A 412 -16.30 -20.29 22.37
N SER A 413 -16.46 -20.46 23.68
CA SER A 413 -15.43 -20.99 24.58
C SER A 413 -15.07 -22.45 24.28
N GLU A 414 -16.08 -23.29 24.01
CA GLU A 414 -15.86 -24.70 23.64
C GLU A 414 -15.11 -24.81 22.30
N ILE A 415 -15.53 -24.04 21.29
CA ILE A 415 -14.88 -24.01 19.97
C ILE A 415 -13.45 -23.45 20.10
N ALA A 416 -13.27 -22.33 20.80
CA ALA A 416 -11.96 -21.71 21.01
C ALA A 416 -10.97 -22.68 21.66
N SER A 417 -11.42 -23.45 22.66
CA SER A 417 -10.60 -24.47 23.33
C SER A 417 -10.14 -25.57 22.37
N ALA A 418 -10.92 -25.89 21.34
CA ALA A 418 -10.56 -26.89 20.33
C ALA A 418 -9.56 -26.37 19.29
N VAL A 419 -9.68 -25.10 18.87
CA VAL A 419 -8.91 -24.53 17.75
C VAL A 419 -7.67 -23.74 18.17
N VAL A 420 -7.55 -23.36 19.45
CA VAL A 420 -6.49 -22.46 19.93
C VAL A 420 -5.07 -22.98 19.66
N GLY A 421 -4.86 -24.30 19.67
CA GLY A 421 -3.57 -24.90 19.33
C GLY A 421 -3.15 -24.62 17.88
N ASP A 422 -4.11 -24.67 16.94
CA ASP A 422 -3.86 -24.37 15.54
C ASP A 422 -3.70 -22.87 15.29
N VAL A 423 -4.48 -22.03 15.98
CA VAL A 423 -4.31 -20.56 15.94
C VAL A 423 -2.89 -20.17 16.35
N VAL A 424 -2.40 -20.66 17.49
CA VAL A 424 -1.07 -20.35 18.00
C VAL A 424 0.04 -20.74 17.02
N ARG A 425 -0.12 -21.87 16.30
CA ARG A 425 0.86 -22.36 15.33
C ARG A 425 1.11 -21.37 14.17
N PHE A 426 0.09 -20.64 13.73
CA PHE A 426 0.18 -19.75 12.56
C PHE A 426 0.33 -18.27 12.91
N VAL A 427 0.04 -17.88 14.16
CA VAL A 427 0.16 -16.48 14.62
C VAL A 427 1.61 -15.99 14.65
N ASP A 428 2.58 -16.81 15.07
CA ASP A 428 3.98 -16.36 15.13
C ASP A 428 4.56 -16.09 13.71
N PRO A 429 4.38 -16.97 12.70
CA PRO A 429 4.74 -16.66 11.32
C PRO A 429 4.00 -15.44 10.75
N LEU A 430 2.70 -15.29 11.05
CA LEU A 430 1.91 -14.13 10.64
C LEU A 430 2.49 -12.83 11.21
N TYR A 431 2.81 -12.83 12.50
CA TYR A 431 3.42 -11.69 13.17
C TYR A 431 4.79 -11.35 12.56
N ALA A 432 5.65 -12.34 12.35
CA ALA A 432 6.96 -12.14 11.73
C ALA A 432 6.85 -11.57 10.30
N ALA A 433 5.92 -12.09 9.50
CA ALA A 433 5.65 -11.58 8.17
C ALA A 433 5.16 -10.11 8.21
N MET A 434 4.35 -9.76 9.21
CA MET A 434 3.82 -8.41 9.35
C MET A 434 4.86 -7.40 9.85
N VAL A 435 5.76 -7.82 10.74
CA VAL A 435 6.91 -6.99 11.16
C VAL A 435 7.79 -6.66 9.94
N ALA A 436 8.06 -7.63 9.08
CA ALA A 436 8.81 -7.38 7.85
C ALA A 436 8.06 -6.44 6.89
N ALA A 437 6.73 -6.57 6.77
CA ALA A 437 5.91 -5.68 5.94
C ALA A 437 5.93 -4.24 6.46
N ALA A 438 5.73 -4.04 7.76
CA ALA A 438 5.76 -2.72 8.39
C ALA A 438 7.13 -2.04 8.21
N HIS A 439 8.22 -2.79 8.37
CA HIS A 439 9.56 -2.27 8.14
C HIS A 439 9.78 -1.79 6.69
N LEU A 440 9.29 -2.56 5.69
CA LEU A 440 9.36 -2.17 4.29
C LEU A 440 8.50 -0.94 3.97
N TYR A 441 7.32 -0.85 4.59
CA TYR A 441 6.40 0.28 4.44
C TYR A 441 7.05 1.60 4.91
N LEU A 442 7.84 1.56 5.98
CA LEU A 442 8.53 2.73 6.53
C LEU A 442 9.86 3.05 5.84
N ASN A 443 10.59 2.03 5.39
CA ASN A 443 11.95 2.15 4.86
C ASN A 443 12.01 1.82 3.35
N SER A 444 11.17 2.49 2.56
CA SER A 444 11.00 2.26 1.11
C SER A 444 12.26 2.45 0.24
N SER A 445 13.41 2.75 0.84
CA SER A 445 14.69 3.00 0.16
C SER A 445 15.82 1.99 0.45
N SER A 446 15.63 0.99 1.33
CA SER A 446 16.74 0.11 1.76
C SER A 446 16.63 -1.38 1.45
N ALA A 447 15.48 -1.90 1.01
CA ALA A 447 15.36 -3.31 0.67
C ALA A 447 15.33 -3.49 -0.85
N SER A 448 16.47 -3.90 -1.40
CA SER A 448 16.54 -4.52 -2.73
C SER A 448 15.75 -5.83 -2.70
N CYS A 449 14.42 -5.79 -2.78
CA CYS A 449 13.68 -6.96 -3.22
C CYS A 449 13.82 -7.02 -4.75
N ASP A 450 14.29 -8.16 -5.26
CA ASP A 450 14.28 -8.44 -6.70
C ASP A 450 13.48 -9.73 -6.92
N PRO A 451 12.13 -9.64 -6.93
CA PRO A 451 11.29 -10.80 -7.11
C PRO A 451 11.44 -11.39 -8.52
N LEU A 452 11.96 -10.61 -9.48
CA LEU A 452 12.14 -11.06 -10.85
C LEU A 452 13.14 -12.23 -10.94
N VAL A 453 14.16 -12.24 -10.08
CA VAL A 453 15.17 -13.31 -10.00
C VAL A 453 14.63 -14.57 -9.31
N THR A 454 13.69 -14.43 -8.37
CA THR A 454 13.18 -15.55 -7.56
C THR A 454 11.93 -16.22 -8.14
N THR A 455 11.24 -15.57 -9.08
CA THR A 455 9.93 -16.04 -9.59
C THR A 455 10.06 -17.23 -10.54
N THR A 456 9.36 -18.31 -10.22
CA THR A 456 9.34 -19.56 -11.02
C THR A 456 8.39 -19.46 -12.22
N TRP A 457 8.53 -20.34 -13.22
CA TRP A 457 7.60 -20.38 -14.35
C TRP A 457 6.15 -20.61 -13.92
N ASN A 458 5.90 -21.45 -12.92
CA ASN A 458 4.54 -21.68 -12.42
C ASN A 458 3.92 -20.40 -11.85
N GLU A 459 4.72 -19.59 -11.15
CA GLU A 459 4.30 -18.30 -10.62
C GLU A 459 4.02 -17.29 -11.74
N TRP A 460 4.88 -17.21 -12.76
CA TRP A 460 4.60 -16.43 -13.97
C TRP A 460 3.28 -16.90 -14.64
N ARG A 461 3.13 -18.21 -14.85
CA ARG A 461 1.92 -18.77 -15.45
C ARG A 461 0.66 -18.44 -14.66
N ALA A 462 0.71 -18.50 -13.32
CA ALA A 462 -0.40 -18.15 -12.45
C ALA A 462 -0.81 -16.67 -12.59
N LEU A 463 0.15 -15.74 -12.57
CA LEU A 463 -0.13 -14.32 -12.77
C LEU A 463 -0.74 -14.03 -14.15
N SER A 464 -0.22 -14.67 -15.20
CA SER A 464 -0.78 -14.57 -16.55
C SER A 464 -2.23 -15.04 -16.61
N LEU A 465 -2.50 -16.21 -16.03
CA LEU A 465 -3.83 -16.80 -16.00
C LEU A 465 -4.80 -15.92 -15.23
N GLY A 466 -4.38 -15.32 -14.11
CA GLY A 466 -5.20 -14.37 -13.37
C GLY A 466 -5.62 -13.15 -14.22
N ILE A 467 -4.68 -12.54 -14.96
CA ILE A 467 -5.00 -11.42 -15.86
C ILE A 467 -5.95 -11.88 -16.97
N CYS A 468 -5.70 -13.05 -17.56
CA CYS A 468 -6.54 -13.63 -18.60
C CYS A 468 -7.98 -13.91 -18.11
N ASP A 469 -8.12 -14.55 -16.95
CA ASP A 469 -9.39 -14.87 -16.31
C ASP A 469 -10.16 -13.60 -15.96
N THR A 470 -9.44 -12.54 -15.57
CA THR A 470 -10.03 -11.22 -15.35
C THR A 470 -10.65 -10.65 -16.63
N ARG A 471 -9.93 -10.72 -17.75
CA ARG A 471 -10.44 -10.23 -19.04
C ARG A 471 -11.68 -11.00 -19.50
N ILE A 472 -11.70 -12.32 -19.28
CA ILE A 472 -12.87 -13.16 -19.61
C ILE A 472 -14.04 -12.84 -18.67
N GLY A 473 -13.76 -12.73 -17.37
CA GLY A 473 -14.75 -12.37 -16.34
C GLY A 473 -15.40 -11.01 -16.60
N LEU A 474 -14.63 -10.03 -17.06
CA LEU A 474 -15.13 -8.74 -17.53
C LEU A 474 -16.17 -8.91 -18.65
N GLN A 475 -15.86 -9.64 -19.72
CA GLN A 475 -16.80 -9.83 -20.83
C GLN A 475 -18.05 -10.60 -20.41
N ARG A 476 -17.91 -11.58 -19.51
CA ARG A 476 -19.06 -12.28 -18.91
C ARG A 476 -19.94 -11.33 -18.10
N SER A 477 -19.33 -10.47 -17.28
CA SER A 477 -20.05 -9.47 -16.48
C SER A 477 -20.82 -8.50 -17.39
N LEU A 478 -20.15 -7.95 -18.40
CA LEU A 478 -20.78 -7.08 -19.39
C LEU A 478 -21.89 -7.78 -20.17
N ARG A 479 -21.74 -9.08 -20.48
CA ARG A 479 -22.80 -9.83 -21.17
C ARG A 479 -24.07 -9.90 -20.34
N PHE A 480 -23.97 -10.29 -19.07
CA PHE A 480 -25.13 -10.38 -18.18
C PHE A 480 -25.72 -8.99 -17.88
N PHE A 481 -24.87 -7.99 -17.68
CA PHE A 481 -25.30 -6.60 -17.56
C PHE A 481 -26.09 -6.11 -18.78
N MET A 482 -25.61 -6.40 -19.99
CA MET A 482 -26.31 -6.05 -21.23
C MET A 482 -27.61 -6.83 -21.42
N GLN A 483 -27.70 -8.07 -20.94
CA GLN A 483 -28.96 -8.83 -20.93
C GLN A 483 -30.00 -8.19 -20.02
N ILE A 484 -29.61 -7.79 -18.81
CA ILE A 484 -30.47 -7.05 -17.88
C ILE A 484 -30.94 -5.74 -18.54
N ALA A 485 -30.03 -4.99 -19.16
CA ALA A 485 -30.34 -3.73 -19.83
C ALA A 485 -31.32 -3.88 -21.01
N ASN A 486 -31.30 -5.02 -21.69
CA ASN A 486 -32.25 -5.33 -22.78
C ASN A 486 -33.55 -5.98 -22.27
N GLY A 487 -33.71 -6.22 -20.96
CA GLY A 487 -34.88 -6.91 -20.39
C GLY A 487 -34.93 -8.41 -20.71
N LEU A 488 -33.78 -9.03 -20.98
CA LEU A 488 -33.66 -10.42 -21.44
C LEU A 488 -33.14 -11.31 -20.31
N ALA A 489 -33.88 -12.37 -19.95
CA ALA A 489 -33.49 -13.33 -18.91
C ALA A 489 -33.04 -12.71 -17.57
N VAL A 490 -33.62 -11.55 -17.20
CA VAL A 490 -33.17 -10.65 -16.13
C VAL A 490 -32.81 -11.37 -14.82
N GLN A 491 -33.69 -12.22 -14.31
CA GLN A 491 -33.48 -12.89 -13.02
C GLN A 491 -32.29 -13.87 -13.04
N GLU A 492 -32.14 -14.63 -14.13
CA GLU A 492 -31.01 -15.54 -14.33
C GLU A 492 -29.70 -14.74 -14.49
N SER A 493 -29.73 -13.68 -15.29
CA SER A 493 -28.58 -12.81 -15.50
C SER A 493 -28.15 -12.07 -14.23
N LYS A 494 -29.08 -11.68 -13.35
CA LYS A 494 -28.75 -11.07 -12.04
C LYS A 494 -27.98 -12.04 -11.14
N VAL A 495 -28.46 -13.28 -11.01
CA VAL A 495 -27.79 -14.31 -10.21
C VAL A 495 -26.38 -14.57 -10.73
N GLU A 496 -26.23 -14.78 -12.04
CA GLU A 496 -24.93 -15.03 -12.66
C GLU A 496 -24.00 -13.83 -12.56
N LEU A 497 -24.52 -12.60 -12.70
CA LEU A 497 -23.74 -11.38 -12.55
C LEU A 497 -23.19 -11.25 -11.13
N THR A 498 -24.00 -11.49 -10.09
CA THR A 498 -23.53 -11.48 -8.69
C THR A 498 -22.36 -12.44 -8.48
N VAL A 499 -22.47 -13.67 -9.00
CA VAL A 499 -21.41 -14.69 -8.86
C VAL A 499 -20.13 -14.27 -9.58
N VAL A 500 -20.24 -13.76 -10.81
CA VAL A 500 -19.07 -13.34 -11.57
C VAL A 500 -18.42 -12.11 -10.94
N VAL A 501 -19.20 -11.09 -10.54
CA VAL A 501 -18.66 -9.87 -9.90
C VAL A 501 -17.91 -10.21 -8.61
N ALA A 502 -18.46 -11.08 -7.76
CA ALA A 502 -17.79 -11.52 -6.54
C ALA A 502 -16.46 -12.24 -6.85
N LYS A 503 -16.46 -13.20 -7.79
CA LYS A 503 -15.24 -13.93 -8.19
C LYS A 503 -14.18 -13.00 -8.76
N GLN A 504 -14.57 -12.06 -9.62
CA GLN A 504 -13.65 -11.12 -10.27
C GLN A 504 -13.08 -10.09 -9.30
N THR A 505 -13.89 -9.63 -8.34
CA THR A 505 -13.41 -8.73 -7.28
C THR A 505 -12.35 -9.42 -6.43
N GLN A 506 -12.53 -10.70 -6.08
CA GLN A 506 -11.49 -11.46 -5.39
C GLN A 506 -10.24 -11.64 -6.25
N LEU A 507 -10.40 -12.04 -7.52
CA LEU A 507 -9.26 -12.24 -8.42
C LEU A 507 -8.45 -10.96 -8.63
N MET A 508 -9.11 -9.81 -8.74
CA MET A 508 -8.44 -8.51 -8.86
C MET A 508 -7.66 -8.13 -7.61
N ARG A 509 -8.14 -8.50 -6.41
CA ARG A 509 -7.35 -8.35 -5.18
C ARG A 509 -6.13 -9.25 -5.22
N ASP A 510 -6.32 -10.52 -5.53
CA ASP A 510 -5.24 -11.51 -5.59
C ASP A 510 -4.17 -11.14 -6.64
N LEU A 511 -4.56 -10.50 -7.76
CA LEU A 511 -3.63 -9.99 -8.77
C LEU A 511 -2.73 -8.86 -8.26
N VAL A 512 -3.22 -8.04 -7.32
CA VAL A 512 -2.46 -6.95 -6.71
C VAL A 512 -1.58 -7.49 -5.58
N THR A 513 -2.15 -8.30 -4.68
CA THR A 513 -1.46 -8.76 -3.46
C THR A 513 -0.66 -10.04 -3.65
N GLY A 514 -0.88 -10.76 -4.75
CA GLY A 514 -0.51 -12.16 -4.89
C GLY A 514 -1.41 -13.07 -4.05
N ASN A 515 -1.35 -14.37 -4.35
CA ASN A 515 -2.02 -15.43 -3.60
C ASN A 515 -1.11 -16.67 -3.57
N LYS A 516 -0.58 -16.99 -2.38
CA LYS A 516 0.37 -18.10 -2.21
C LYS A 516 -0.28 -19.49 -2.26
N MET A 517 -1.60 -19.59 -2.08
CA MET A 517 -2.31 -20.88 -2.22
C MET A 517 -2.43 -21.30 -3.68
N ASP A 518 -2.54 -20.34 -4.59
CA ASP A 518 -2.66 -20.56 -6.04
C ASP A 518 -1.32 -20.38 -6.78
N ASP A 519 -0.20 -20.41 -6.06
CA ASP A 519 1.14 -20.13 -6.57
C ASP A 519 1.22 -18.79 -7.34
N MET A 520 0.37 -17.82 -7.05
CA MET A 520 0.35 -16.52 -7.73
C MET A 520 1.19 -15.49 -6.95
N PRO A 521 2.28 -14.96 -7.53
CA PRO A 521 3.07 -13.90 -6.91
C PRO A 521 2.34 -12.56 -7.00
N ALA A 522 2.75 -11.59 -6.18
CA ALA A 522 2.43 -10.19 -6.46
C ALA A 522 3.14 -9.75 -7.76
N PRO A 523 2.69 -8.67 -8.41
CA PRO A 523 3.33 -8.15 -9.61
C PRO A 523 4.83 -7.89 -9.42
N VAL A 524 5.67 -8.55 -10.22
CA VAL A 524 7.12 -8.65 -9.99
C VAL A 524 7.94 -7.44 -10.43
N THR A 525 7.33 -6.49 -11.14
CA THR A 525 7.94 -5.19 -11.46
C THR A 525 6.99 -4.07 -11.12
N GLN A 526 7.53 -2.90 -10.77
CA GLN A 526 6.71 -1.73 -10.46
C GLN A 526 5.79 -1.33 -11.63
N LYS A 527 6.27 -1.44 -12.88
CA LYS A 527 5.45 -1.14 -14.06
C LYS A 527 4.23 -2.04 -14.20
N ILE A 528 4.37 -3.32 -13.89
CA ILE A 528 3.24 -4.27 -13.90
C ILE A 528 2.32 -3.94 -12.72
N MET A 529 2.86 -3.67 -11.53
CA MET A 529 2.09 -3.28 -10.35
C MET A 529 1.21 -2.06 -10.65
N ASP A 530 1.77 -0.98 -11.18
CA ASP A 530 1.05 0.27 -11.49
C ASP A 530 -0.13 0.02 -12.45
N LYS A 531 0.07 -0.84 -13.46
CA LYS A 531 -0.98 -1.20 -14.42
C LYS A 531 -2.07 -2.07 -13.80
N VAL A 532 -1.72 -3.03 -12.95
CA VAL A 532 -2.69 -3.89 -12.26
C VAL A 532 -3.49 -3.10 -11.21
N ILE A 533 -2.86 -2.16 -10.50
CA ILE A 533 -3.55 -1.23 -9.59
C ILE A 533 -4.56 -0.38 -10.36
N HIS A 534 -4.16 0.26 -11.46
CA HIS A 534 -5.07 1.05 -12.28
C HIS A 534 -6.24 0.20 -12.82
N ALA A 535 -5.96 -1.04 -13.26
CA ALA A 535 -7.00 -1.99 -13.61
C ALA A 535 -7.93 -2.31 -12.42
N ARG A 536 -7.43 -2.48 -11.20
CA ARG A 536 -8.27 -2.73 -10.01
C ARG A 536 -9.19 -1.55 -9.74
N GLU A 537 -8.70 -0.33 -9.83
CA GLU A 537 -9.52 0.87 -9.67
C GLU A 537 -10.63 0.93 -10.72
N ALA A 538 -10.30 0.67 -11.98
CA ALA A 538 -11.29 0.60 -13.06
C ALA A 538 -12.34 -0.49 -12.81
N TRP A 539 -11.93 -1.67 -12.32
CA TRP A 539 -12.84 -2.74 -11.92
C TRP A 539 -13.72 -2.34 -10.73
N SER A 540 -13.18 -1.73 -9.68
CA SER A 540 -13.96 -1.30 -8.52
C SER A 540 -15.08 -0.34 -8.92
N ASN A 541 -14.76 0.66 -9.75
CA ASN A 541 -15.75 1.61 -10.25
C ASN A 541 -16.81 0.94 -11.14
N LEU A 542 -16.42 -0.09 -11.91
CA LEU A 542 -17.36 -0.88 -12.72
C LEU A 542 -18.24 -1.76 -11.84
N ALA A 543 -17.67 -2.45 -10.85
CA ALA A 543 -18.36 -3.36 -9.94
C ALA A 543 -19.45 -2.62 -9.17
N ASP A 544 -19.19 -1.42 -8.65
CA ASP A 544 -20.20 -0.58 -8.00
C ASP A 544 -21.41 -0.33 -8.91
N GLY A 545 -21.16 0.00 -10.19
CA GLY A 545 -22.23 0.20 -11.18
C GLY A 545 -22.96 -1.10 -11.57
N LEU A 546 -22.26 -2.24 -11.56
CA LEU A 546 -22.87 -3.56 -11.79
C LEU A 546 -23.74 -3.99 -10.61
N ASP A 547 -23.34 -3.68 -9.37
CA ASP A 547 -24.09 -3.98 -8.16
C ASP A 547 -25.36 -3.12 -8.06
N GLU A 548 -25.26 -1.83 -8.38
CA GLU A 548 -26.45 -0.97 -8.55
C GLU A 548 -27.40 -1.57 -9.60
N ALA A 549 -26.85 -2.09 -10.70
CA ALA A 549 -27.64 -2.68 -11.77
C ALA A 549 -28.36 -3.98 -11.37
N ILE A 550 -27.79 -4.77 -10.47
CA ILE A 550 -28.43 -5.96 -9.90
C ILE A 550 -29.69 -5.58 -9.11
N GLN A 551 -29.67 -4.43 -8.41
CA GLN A 551 -30.78 -3.99 -7.56
C GLN A 551 -31.92 -3.31 -8.34
N GLN A 552 -31.68 -2.82 -9.55
CA GLN A 552 -32.68 -2.10 -10.35
C GLN A 552 -33.51 -3.03 -11.25
N ASP A 553 -34.78 -2.70 -11.48
CA ASP A 553 -35.66 -3.45 -12.40
C ASP A 553 -35.45 -3.05 -13.87
N GLU A 554 -35.10 -1.80 -14.13
CA GLU A 554 -34.76 -1.26 -15.44
C GLU A 554 -33.47 -0.43 -15.33
N LEU A 555 -32.58 -0.58 -16.32
CA LEU A 555 -31.31 0.14 -16.36
C LEU A 555 -31.37 1.36 -17.28
N PRO A 556 -31.11 2.57 -16.77
CA PRO A 556 -30.97 3.75 -17.61
C PRO A 556 -29.85 3.59 -18.64
N LYS A 557 -30.06 4.08 -19.87
CA LYS A 557 -29.05 4.03 -20.94
C LYS A 557 -27.72 4.70 -20.56
N VAL A 558 -27.76 5.70 -19.69
CA VAL A 558 -26.56 6.41 -19.21
C VAL A 558 -25.67 5.47 -18.40
N ASP A 559 -26.25 4.66 -17.52
CA ASP A 559 -25.51 3.71 -16.69
C ASP A 559 -24.94 2.58 -17.56
N VAL A 560 -25.68 2.17 -18.59
CA VAL A 560 -25.17 1.22 -19.60
C VAL A 560 -23.96 1.77 -20.33
N LEU A 561 -24.01 3.02 -20.78
CA LEU A 561 -22.87 3.69 -21.43
C LEU A 561 -21.67 3.80 -20.49
N ARG A 562 -21.90 4.16 -19.22
CA ARG A 562 -20.85 4.23 -18.20
C ARG A 562 -20.20 2.87 -17.95
N GLY A 563 -20.99 1.81 -17.82
CA GLY A 563 -20.49 0.44 -17.65
C GLY A 563 -19.65 -0.04 -18.84
N LEU A 564 -20.08 0.26 -20.07
CA LEU A 564 -19.31 -0.06 -21.28
C LEU A 564 -18.00 0.74 -21.36
N LEU A 565 -18.00 2.02 -20.98
CA LEU A 565 -16.80 2.86 -20.95
C LEU A 565 -15.77 2.34 -19.94
N LEU A 566 -16.20 2.10 -18.69
CA LEU A 566 -15.34 1.56 -17.64
C LEU A 566 -14.80 0.17 -18.01
N GLY A 567 -15.64 -0.66 -18.64
CA GLY A 567 -15.21 -1.95 -19.15
C GLY A 567 -14.14 -1.86 -20.24
N ASN A 568 -14.19 -0.83 -21.10
CA ASN A 568 -13.13 -0.62 -22.10
C ASN A 568 -11.82 -0.15 -21.46
N VAL A 569 -11.87 0.78 -20.50
CA VAL A 569 -10.67 1.23 -19.77
C VAL A 569 -9.98 0.05 -19.08
N LEU A 570 -10.74 -0.74 -18.32
CA LEU A 570 -10.23 -1.95 -17.67
C LEU A 570 -9.62 -2.93 -18.67
N PHE A 571 -10.26 -3.12 -19.84
CA PHE A 571 -9.71 -3.99 -20.88
C PHE A 571 -8.36 -3.48 -21.40
N GLU A 572 -8.22 -2.18 -21.65
CA GLU A 572 -6.95 -1.59 -22.12
C GLU A 572 -5.85 -1.77 -21.08
N ASP A 573 -6.13 -1.53 -19.80
CA ASP A 573 -5.13 -1.72 -18.73
C ASP A 573 -4.70 -3.17 -18.57
N LEU A 574 -5.63 -4.13 -18.63
CA LEU A 574 -5.30 -5.56 -18.56
C LEU A 574 -4.52 -6.03 -19.79
N MET A 575 -4.73 -5.40 -20.95
CA MET A 575 -3.95 -5.67 -22.16
C MET A 575 -2.53 -5.12 -22.03
N ASP A 576 -2.37 -3.88 -21.58
CA ASP A 576 -1.06 -3.27 -21.32
C ASP A 576 -0.27 -4.06 -20.26
N ALA A 577 -0.94 -4.47 -19.17
CA ALA A 577 -0.35 -5.29 -18.13
C ALA A 577 0.15 -6.64 -18.68
N MET A 578 -0.66 -7.30 -19.53
CA MET A 578 -0.25 -8.56 -20.18
C MET A 578 0.93 -8.34 -21.15
N GLU A 579 0.97 -7.22 -21.87
CA GLU A 579 2.09 -6.94 -22.79
C GLU A 579 3.40 -6.69 -22.05
N LEU A 580 3.35 -5.93 -20.95
CA LEU A 580 4.50 -5.78 -20.04
C LEU A 580 4.92 -7.13 -19.47
N PHE A 581 3.95 -7.92 -19.01
CA PHE A 581 4.21 -9.24 -18.45
C PHE A 581 4.90 -10.16 -19.47
N VAL A 582 4.40 -10.25 -20.71
CA VAL A 582 4.99 -11.07 -21.78
C VAL A 582 6.39 -10.57 -22.14
N ALA A 583 6.64 -9.25 -22.08
CA ALA A 583 7.95 -8.67 -22.34
C ALA A 583 8.98 -9.00 -21.24
N GLU A 584 8.57 -8.99 -19.97
CA GLU A 584 9.45 -9.30 -18.82
C GLU A 584 9.67 -10.81 -18.62
N ALA A 585 8.74 -11.67 -19.07
CA ALA A 585 8.81 -13.11 -18.97
C ALA A 585 9.84 -13.75 -19.95
N ALA A 586 11.13 -13.42 -19.81
CA ALA A 586 12.21 -13.86 -20.71
C ALA A 586 12.46 -15.38 -20.71
N VAL A 587 12.15 -16.08 -19.60
CA VAL A 587 12.41 -17.53 -19.43
C VAL A 587 11.37 -18.41 -20.15
N ALA A 588 10.22 -17.86 -20.59
CA ALA A 588 9.07 -18.64 -21.07
C ALA A 588 8.31 -18.01 -22.26
N THR A 589 9.01 -17.23 -23.08
CA THR A 589 8.44 -16.35 -24.11
C THR A 589 7.47 -17.03 -25.09
N VAL A 590 7.70 -18.30 -25.46
CA VAL A 590 6.79 -19.03 -26.37
C VAL A 590 5.52 -19.44 -25.64
N GLN A 591 5.63 -19.94 -24.41
CA GLN A 591 4.50 -20.41 -23.61
C GLN A 591 3.61 -19.25 -23.16
N SER A 592 4.21 -18.15 -22.69
CA SER A 592 3.46 -16.94 -22.31
C SER A 592 2.69 -16.35 -23.49
N ARG A 593 3.26 -16.40 -24.71
CA ARG A 593 2.57 -15.94 -25.92
C ARG A 593 1.43 -16.86 -26.35
N ILE A 594 1.61 -18.18 -26.29
CA ILE A 594 0.51 -19.13 -26.58
C ILE A 594 -0.63 -18.89 -25.62
N LEU A 595 -0.31 -18.76 -24.33
CA LEU A 595 -1.28 -18.47 -23.29
C LEU A 595 -2.05 -17.17 -23.57
N ASP A 596 -1.35 -16.08 -23.91
CA ASP A 596 -2.01 -14.81 -24.29
C ASP A 596 -2.89 -14.98 -25.53
N LEU A 597 -2.47 -15.72 -26.56
CA LEU A 597 -3.26 -15.92 -27.78
C LEU A 597 -4.50 -16.79 -27.56
N THR A 598 -4.39 -17.88 -26.81
CA THR A 598 -5.55 -18.74 -26.49
C THR A 598 -6.57 -17.96 -25.67
N HIS A 599 -6.12 -17.15 -24.70
CA HIS A 599 -7.02 -16.34 -23.90
C HIS A 599 -7.57 -15.12 -24.64
N ARG A 600 -6.82 -14.50 -25.57
CA ARG A 600 -7.36 -13.50 -26.51
C ARG A 600 -8.48 -14.12 -27.36
N GLN A 601 -8.34 -15.37 -27.80
CA GLN A 601 -9.39 -16.08 -28.52
C GLN A 601 -10.63 -16.30 -27.62
N GLN A 602 -10.45 -16.74 -26.38
CA GLN A 602 -11.54 -16.87 -25.41
C GLN A 602 -12.22 -15.54 -25.09
N PHE A 603 -11.45 -14.46 -24.99
CA PHE A 603 -11.99 -13.11 -24.82
C PHE A 603 -12.91 -12.73 -25.97
N ARG A 604 -12.47 -12.93 -27.22
CA ARG A 604 -13.30 -12.64 -28.42
C ARG A 604 -14.57 -13.49 -28.45
N PHE A 605 -14.49 -14.74 -27.96
CA PHE A 605 -15.64 -15.61 -27.77
C PHE A 605 -16.73 -14.96 -26.91
N HIS A 606 -16.36 -14.44 -25.72
CA HIS A 606 -17.31 -13.79 -24.81
C HIS A 606 -17.66 -12.36 -25.19
N GLN A 607 -16.83 -11.67 -25.96
CA GLN A 607 -17.10 -10.32 -26.45
C GLN A 607 -18.21 -10.28 -27.51
N LEU A 608 -18.35 -11.33 -28.32
CA LEU A 608 -19.30 -11.34 -29.44
C LEU A 608 -20.76 -11.12 -29.00
N PRO A 609 -21.29 -11.83 -27.96
CA PRO A 609 -22.62 -11.54 -27.43
C PRO A 609 -22.79 -10.11 -26.91
N VAL A 610 -21.76 -9.54 -26.26
CA VAL A 610 -21.83 -8.16 -25.72
C VAL A 610 -22.10 -7.16 -26.84
N LYS A 611 -21.40 -7.31 -27.97
CA LYS A 611 -21.60 -6.46 -29.16
C LYS A 611 -22.97 -6.67 -29.81
N ALA A 612 -23.47 -7.91 -29.86
CA ALA A 612 -24.82 -8.19 -30.35
C ALA A 612 -25.91 -7.54 -29.49
N TYR A 613 -25.77 -7.59 -28.16
CA TYR A 613 -26.70 -6.94 -27.23
C TYR A 613 -26.59 -5.41 -27.25
N GLN A 614 -25.41 -4.87 -27.51
CA GLN A 614 -25.22 -3.42 -27.72
C GLN A 614 -25.97 -2.92 -28.96
N ILE A 615 -25.92 -3.67 -30.06
CA ILE A 615 -26.68 -3.39 -31.29
C ILE A 615 -28.18 -3.45 -30.99
N LEU A 616 -28.65 -4.52 -30.33
CA LEU A 616 -30.06 -4.71 -30.00
C LEU A 616 -30.62 -3.56 -29.16
N LEU A 617 -29.83 -3.07 -28.19
CA LEU A 617 -30.21 -1.96 -27.31
C LEU A 617 -30.23 -0.59 -28.02
N GLY A 618 -29.67 -0.52 -29.23
CA GLY A 618 -29.59 0.70 -30.04
C GLY A 618 -28.50 1.68 -29.58
N ILE A 619 -27.40 1.17 -29.00
CA ILE A 619 -26.27 1.99 -28.53
C ILE A 619 -25.13 1.95 -29.56
N HIS A 620 -24.75 3.10 -30.13
CA HIS A 620 -23.64 3.21 -31.10
C HIS A 620 -23.69 2.14 -32.21
N VAL A 621 -24.87 1.94 -32.82
CA VAL A 621 -25.18 0.78 -33.67
C VAL A 621 -24.16 0.53 -34.79
N GLU A 622 -23.75 1.56 -35.53
CA GLU A 622 -22.78 1.44 -36.63
C GLU A 622 -21.39 0.98 -36.14
N GLU A 623 -20.93 1.52 -35.02
CA GLU A 623 -19.66 1.13 -34.40
C GLU A 623 -19.76 -0.29 -33.84
N ALA A 624 -20.88 -0.63 -33.20
CA ALA A 624 -21.12 -1.95 -32.65
C ALA A 624 -21.17 -3.04 -33.74
N TRP A 625 -21.74 -2.76 -34.92
CA TRP A 625 -21.68 -3.66 -36.08
C TRP A 625 -20.26 -3.84 -36.61
N ARG A 626 -19.48 -2.76 -36.68
CA ARG A 626 -18.07 -2.82 -37.07
C ARG A 626 -17.27 -3.69 -36.10
N ASP A 627 -17.46 -3.46 -34.81
CA ASP A 627 -16.81 -4.21 -33.73
C ASP A 627 -17.22 -5.69 -33.76
N LEU A 628 -18.50 -6.01 -33.93
CA LEU A 628 -19.00 -7.38 -34.05
C LEU A 628 -18.27 -8.12 -35.19
N ASN A 629 -18.20 -7.51 -36.37
CA ASN A 629 -17.54 -8.10 -37.54
C ASN A 629 -16.01 -8.21 -37.34
N ALA A 630 -15.40 -7.23 -36.68
CA ALA A 630 -13.99 -7.25 -36.32
C ALA A 630 -13.69 -8.37 -35.31
N THR A 631 -14.53 -8.58 -34.30
CA THR A 631 -14.43 -9.69 -33.33
C THR A 631 -14.48 -11.04 -34.05
N VAL A 632 -15.38 -11.21 -35.03
CA VAL A 632 -15.48 -12.43 -35.83
C VAL A 632 -14.22 -12.70 -36.65
N THR A 633 -13.70 -11.66 -37.29
CA THR A 633 -12.50 -11.76 -38.13
C THR A 633 -11.27 -12.07 -37.26
N SER A 634 -11.15 -11.40 -36.11
CA SER A 634 -10.08 -11.59 -35.14
C SER A 634 -10.07 -13.01 -34.56
N PHE A 635 -11.23 -13.55 -34.17
CA PHE A 635 -11.34 -14.92 -33.65
C PHE A 635 -10.88 -15.98 -34.67
N ARG A 636 -11.31 -15.83 -35.93
CA ARG A 636 -10.91 -16.72 -37.03
C ARG A 636 -9.41 -16.64 -37.33
N GLN A 637 -8.84 -15.44 -37.28
CA GLN A 637 -7.41 -15.25 -37.47
C GLN A 637 -6.60 -15.91 -36.34
N MET A 638 -6.97 -15.70 -35.07
CA MET A 638 -6.31 -16.35 -33.93
C MET A 638 -6.38 -17.88 -34.03
N ARG A 639 -7.52 -18.45 -34.46
CA ARG A 639 -7.62 -19.89 -34.73
C ARG A 639 -6.62 -20.35 -35.79
N ARG A 640 -6.47 -19.59 -36.88
CA ARG A 640 -5.49 -19.90 -37.94
C ARG A 640 -4.08 -19.83 -37.37
N ASP A 641 -3.73 -18.76 -36.68
CA ASP A 641 -2.38 -18.57 -36.13
C ASP A 641 -2.01 -19.67 -35.11
N LEU A 642 -2.95 -20.07 -34.26
CA LEU A 642 -2.75 -21.12 -33.25
C LEU A 642 -2.55 -22.51 -33.84
N VAL A 643 -3.17 -22.83 -34.98
CA VAL A 643 -3.12 -24.19 -35.59
C VAL A 643 -2.15 -24.27 -36.76
N LEU A 644 -2.13 -23.27 -37.64
CA LEU A 644 -1.29 -23.23 -38.84
C LEU A 644 0.06 -22.56 -38.58
N GLY A 645 0.26 -21.94 -37.42
CA GLY A 645 1.43 -21.13 -37.12
C GLY A 645 1.33 -19.71 -37.70
N ALA A 646 2.25 -18.85 -37.27
CA ALA A 646 2.31 -17.43 -37.66
C ALA A 646 3.75 -17.05 -38.06
N PRO A 647 4.19 -17.42 -39.28
CA PRO A 647 5.55 -17.17 -39.75
C PRO A 647 5.80 -15.66 -39.92
N GLY A 648 6.96 -15.18 -39.47
CA GLY A 648 7.38 -13.77 -39.63
C GLY A 648 6.79 -12.79 -38.60
N SER A 649 6.04 -13.27 -37.61
CA SER A 649 5.77 -12.50 -36.39
C SER A 649 7.01 -12.43 -35.50
N VAL A 650 7.07 -11.47 -34.54
CA VAL A 650 8.23 -11.24 -33.65
C VAL A 650 8.67 -12.51 -32.90
N MET A 651 7.79 -13.52 -32.76
CA MET A 651 8.11 -14.88 -32.34
C MET A 651 7.38 -15.92 -33.18
N GLU A 652 8.12 -16.84 -33.79
CA GLU A 652 7.61 -17.85 -34.74
C GLU A 652 6.77 -18.94 -34.06
N LEU A 653 5.44 -18.87 -34.19
CA LEU A 653 4.53 -19.96 -33.81
C LEU A 653 4.62 -21.09 -34.84
N LYS A 654 4.90 -22.30 -34.36
CA LYS A 654 5.00 -23.49 -35.21
C LYS A 654 3.60 -24.03 -35.54
N PRO A 655 3.38 -24.54 -36.76
CA PRO A 655 2.16 -25.25 -37.09
C PRO A 655 1.96 -26.47 -36.17
N VAL A 656 0.71 -26.69 -35.74
CA VAL A 656 0.32 -27.86 -34.96
C VAL A 656 0.45 -29.10 -35.84
N THR A 657 1.21 -30.08 -35.38
CA THR A 657 1.39 -31.36 -36.10
C THR A 657 0.54 -32.49 -35.53
N ASN A 658 -0.16 -32.25 -34.41
CA ASN A 658 -0.99 -33.25 -33.74
C ASN A 658 -2.48 -33.10 -34.08
N VAL A 659 -3.11 -34.18 -34.53
CA VAL A 659 -4.52 -34.17 -34.95
C VAL A 659 -5.49 -33.92 -33.79
N CYS A 660 -5.13 -34.25 -32.55
CA CYS A 660 -5.98 -34.04 -31.38
C CYS A 660 -6.23 -32.56 -31.13
N ILE A 661 -5.18 -31.74 -31.19
CA ILE A 661 -5.28 -30.29 -30.99
C ILE A 661 -6.12 -29.67 -32.10
N ALA A 662 -5.91 -30.09 -33.35
CA ALA A 662 -6.73 -29.64 -34.48
C ALA A 662 -8.22 -30.00 -34.29
N ARG A 663 -8.53 -31.20 -33.79
CA ARG A 663 -9.92 -31.60 -33.47
C ARG A 663 -10.52 -30.81 -32.32
N MET A 664 -9.77 -30.58 -31.24
CA MET A 664 -10.22 -29.75 -30.12
C MET A 664 -10.54 -28.32 -30.60
N MET A 665 -9.65 -27.74 -31.41
CA MET A 665 -9.85 -26.42 -32.02
C MET A 665 -11.00 -26.39 -33.03
N SER A 666 -11.28 -27.50 -33.72
CA SER A 666 -12.47 -27.64 -34.57
C SER A 666 -13.75 -27.64 -33.74
N LYS A 667 -13.79 -28.40 -32.64
CA LYS A 667 -14.95 -28.45 -31.73
C LYS A 667 -15.28 -27.08 -31.15
N VAL A 668 -14.25 -26.32 -30.73
CA VAL A 668 -14.41 -24.92 -30.30
C VAL A 668 -15.04 -24.08 -31.41
N PHE A 669 -14.58 -24.28 -32.65
CA PHE A 669 -15.08 -23.51 -33.78
C PHE A 669 -16.51 -23.88 -34.18
N ASP A 670 -16.94 -25.13 -33.98
CA ASP A 670 -18.33 -25.54 -34.15
C ASP A 670 -19.25 -24.76 -33.20
N THR A 671 -18.90 -24.73 -31.91
CA THR A 671 -19.64 -23.96 -30.91
C THR A 671 -19.61 -22.45 -31.21
N TRP A 672 -18.47 -21.91 -31.64
CA TRP A 672 -18.35 -20.52 -32.07
C TRP A 672 -19.24 -20.20 -33.27
N TYR A 673 -19.30 -21.07 -34.27
CA TYR A 673 -20.09 -20.84 -35.48
C TYR A 673 -21.59 -20.76 -35.16
N GLU A 674 -22.09 -21.64 -34.29
CA GLU A 674 -23.46 -21.57 -33.77
C GLU A 674 -23.70 -20.26 -33.00
N LEU A 675 -22.75 -19.88 -32.13
CA LEU A 675 -22.82 -18.64 -31.36
C LEU A 675 -22.86 -17.42 -32.27
N GLU A 676 -22.05 -17.41 -33.31
CA GLU A 676 -21.99 -16.36 -34.32
C GLU A 676 -23.34 -16.17 -35.01
N GLN A 677 -23.98 -17.26 -35.47
CA GLN A 677 -25.30 -17.18 -36.10
C GLN A 677 -26.36 -16.66 -35.12
N ALA A 678 -26.35 -17.13 -33.88
CA ALA A 678 -27.27 -16.65 -32.84
C ALA A 678 -27.06 -15.16 -32.53
N CYS A 679 -25.81 -14.71 -32.43
CA CYS A 679 -25.47 -13.29 -32.20
C CYS A 679 -25.93 -12.39 -33.35
N TYR A 680 -25.74 -12.80 -34.60
CA TYR A 680 -26.26 -12.04 -35.75
C TYR A 680 -27.79 -11.98 -35.77
N ALA A 681 -28.48 -13.05 -35.36
CA ALA A 681 -29.93 -13.06 -35.26
C ALA A 681 -30.42 -12.08 -34.18
N VAL A 682 -29.81 -12.10 -32.99
CA VAL A 682 -30.09 -11.15 -31.91
C VAL A 682 -29.81 -9.71 -32.33
N ALA A 683 -28.67 -9.45 -32.97
CA ALA A 683 -28.31 -8.11 -33.47
C ALA A 683 -29.30 -7.58 -34.52
N ARG A 684 -30.03 -8.47 -35.21
CA ARG A 684 -31.11 -8.11 -36.15
C ARG A 684 -32.50 -8.05 -35.49
N GLY A 685 -32.60 -8.23 -34.18
CA GLY A 685 -33.84 -8.12 -33.40
C GLY A 685 -34.48 -9.44 -32.97
N ASP A 686 -33.88 -10.60 -33.26
CA ASP A 686 -34.43 -11.90 -32.82
C ASP A 686 -34.02 -12.22 -31.37
N GLY A 687 -34.77 -11.68 -30.41
CA GLY A 687 -34.57 -11.94 -28.98
C GLY A 687 -34.80 -13.41 -28.55
N SER A 688 -35.37 -14.28 -29.38
CA SER A 688 -35.60 -15.69 -29.02
C SER A 688 -34.29 -16.49 -28.87
N LYS A 689 -33.22 -16.01 -29.50
CA LYS A 689 -31.89 -16.63 -29.54
C LYS A 689 -31.05 -16.41 -28.28
N VAL A 690 -31.51 -15.62 -27.32
CA VAL A 690 -30.76 -15.30 -26.08
C VAL A 690 -30.47 -16.56 -25.25
N ARG A 691 -31.45 -17.45 -25.09
CA ARG A 691 -31.26 -18.71 -24.33
C ARG A 691 -30.21 -19.60 -25.01
N GLU A 692 -30.22 -19.62 -26.34
CA GLU A 692 -29.23 -20.34 -27.14
C GLU A 692 -27.83 -19.74 -26.95
N ILE A 693 -27.70 -18.41 -26.97
CA ILE A 693 -26.43 -17.71 -26.67
C ILE A 693 -25.90 -18.07 -25.28
N ASN A 694 -26.76 -18.13 -24.25
CA ASN A 694 -26.33 -18.48 -22.89
C ASN A 694 -25.77 -19.91 -22.83
N LEU A 695 -26.48 -20.87 -23.42
CA LEU A 695 -26.05 -22.27 -23.49
C LEU A 695 -24.73 -22.42 -24.26
N LEU A 696 -24.63 -21.80 -25.42
CA LEU A 696 -23.44 -21.83 -26.27
C LEU A 696 -22.26 -21.13 -25.59
N SER A 697 -22.51 -20.06 -24.86
CA SER A 697 -21.44 -19.34 -24.17
C SER A 697 -20.83 -20.16 -23.04
N SER A 698 -21.65 -20.85 -22.26
CA SER A 698 -21.19 -21.73 -21.18
C SER A 698 -20.49 -22.97 -21.72
N ARG A 699 -21.06 -23.61 -22.75
CA ARG A 699 -20.44 -24.75 -23.43
C ARG A 699 -19.10 -24.39 -24.07
N GLY A 700 -19.06 -23.26 -24.79
CA GLY A 700 -17.87 -22.80 -25.48
C GLY A 700 -16.73 -22.42 -24.55
N HIS A 701 -17.04 -21.84 -23.38
CA HIS A 701 -16.02 -21.59 -22.36
C HIS A 701 -15.31 -22.89 -21.96
N SER A 702 -16.07 -23.94 -21.62
CA SER A 702 -15.51 -25.26 -21.29
C SER A 702 -14.78 -25.91 -22.47
N ASP A 703 -15.34 -25.81 -23.69
CA ASP A 703 -14.72 -26.37 -24.89
C ASP A 703 -13.35 -25.72 -25.20
N MET A 704 -13.12 -24.47 -24.79
CA MET A 704 -11.86 -23.73 -25.02
C MET A 704 -10.76 -23.99 -23.98
N GLU A 705 -11.09 -24.53 -22.79
CA GLU A 705 -10.11 -24.83 -21.75
C GLU A 705 -9.17 -25.98 -22.17
N ALA A 706 -9.74 -27.04 -22.74
CA ALA A 706 -9.00 -28.22 -23.18
C ALA A 706 -7.94 -27.91 -24.26
N PRO A 707 -8.24 -27.20 -25.37
CA PRO A 707 -7.22 -26.83 -26.35
C PRO A 707 -6.18 -25.84 -25.82
N SER A 708 -6.49 -24.99 -24.84
CA SER A 708 -5.47 -24.11 -24.23
C SER A 708 -4.38 -24.92 -23.53
N HIS A 709 -4.78 -25.79 -22.59
CA HIS A 709 -3.87 -26.76 -21.96
C HIS A 709 -3.21 -27.67 -23.01
N GLY A 710 -3.98 -27.94 -24.07
CA GLY A 710 -3.56 -28.74 -25.20
C GLY A 710 -2.31 -28.19 -25.90
N LEU A 711 -2.40 -26.91 -26.26
CA LEU A 711 -1.34 -26.18 -26.92
C LEU A 711 -0.13 -25.98 -26.00
N GLU A 712 -0.33 -25.66 -24.72
CA GLU A 712 0.77 -25.55 -23.75
C GLU A 712 1.64 -26.82 -23.71
N ARG A 713 1.01 -27.99 -23.49
CA ARG A 713 1.72 -29.29 -23.44
C ARG A 713 2.39 -29.66 -24.76
N PHE A 714 1.79 -29.29 -25.90
CA PHE A 714 2.40 -29.53 -27.21
C PHE A 714 3.73 -28.80 -27.37
N TYR A 715 3.79 -27.54 -26.93
CA TYR A 715 5.03 -26.76 -26.97
C TYR A 715 6.06 -27.17 -25.91
N GLU A 716 5.61 -27.85 -24.85
CA GLU A 716 6.48 -28.52 -23.86
C GLU A 716 7.01 -29.89 -24.33
N GLY A 717 6.50 -30.41 -25.46
CA GLY A 717 6.84 -31.74 -25.96
C GLY A 717 6.21 -32.90 -25.17
N GLN A 718 5.24 -32.61 -24.30
CA GLN A 718 4.58 -33.58 -23.40
C GLN A 718 3.17 -33.95 -23.88
N TRP A 719 3.05 -34.42 -25.13
CA TRP A 719 1.74 -34.67 -25.76
C TRP A 719 1.41 -36.15 -25.94
N GLU A 720 0.17 -36.53 -25.60
CA GLU A 720 -0.35 -37.89 -25.73
C GLU A 720 -0.82 -38.23 -27.16
N VAL A 721 -0.81 -39.52 -27.50
CA VAL A 721 -1.31 -39.98 -28.80
C VAL A 721 -2.84 -39.93 -28.80
N CYS A 722 -3.39 -39.22 -29.78
CA CYS A 722 -4.83 -39.12 -29.98
C CYS A 722 -5.42 -40.46 -30.43
N GLU A 723 -6.56 -40.87 -29.85
CA GLU A 723 -7.30 -42.00 -30.38
C GLU A 723 -7.82 -41.73 -31.81
N ASN A 724 -7.87 -42.80 -32.61
CA ASN A 724 -8.43 -42.71 -33.95
C ASN A 724 -9.93 -42.45 -33.86
N LEU A 725 -10.41 -41.48 -34.64
CA LEU A 725 -11.83 -41.17 -34.73
C LEU A 725 -12.45 -42.07 -35.79
N THR A 726 -13.53 -42.75 -35.41
CA THR A 726 -14.39 -43.47 -36.37
C THR A 726 -15.35 -42.47 -37.00
N LEU A 727 -15.29 -42.32 -38.32
CA LEU A 727 -16.17 -41.41 -39.08
C LEU A 727 -17.32 -42.18 -39.72
N GLY A 728 -18.50 -41.57 -39.75
CA GLY A 728 -19.64 -42.09 -40.48
C GLY A 728 -19.52 -41.91 -41.99
N VAL A 729 -20.45 -42.53 -42.73
CA VAL A 729 -20.53 -42.43 -44.20
C VAL A 729 -20.58 -40.99 -44.69
N ALA A 730 -21.33 -40.11 -44.01
CA ALA A 730 -21.46 -38.71 -44.39
C ALA A 730 -20.12 -37.96 -44.27
N ASP A 731 -19.42 -38.13 -43.15
CA ASP A 731 -18.16 -37.46 -42.85
C ASP A 731 -17.04 -37.87 -43.80
N TRP A 732 -16.94 -39.16 -44.12
CA TRP A 732 -16.01 -39.64 -45.15
C TRP A 732 -16.31 -39.07 -46.53
N THR A 733 -17.60 -38.94 -46.88
CA THR A 733 -18.02 -38.36 -48.15
C THR A 733 -17.65 -36.87 -48.23
N LEU A 734 -17.81 -36.13 -47.14
CA LEU A 734 -17.43 -34.73 -47.02
C LEU A 734 -15.91 -34.53 -47.15
N LEU A 735 -15.09 -35.37 -46.50
CA LEU A 735 -13.62 -35.35 -46.66
C LEU A 735 -13.19 -35.59 -48.11
N MET A 736 -13.76 -36.61 -48.76
CA MET A 736 -13.44 -36.89 -50.16
C MET A 736 -13.90 -35.76 -51.09
N ALA A 737 -15.04 -35.13 -50.80
CA ALA A 737 -15.54 -33.98 -51.56
C ALA A 737 -14.58 -32.78 -51.46
N GLU A 738 -14.05 -32.48 -50.28
CA GLU A 738 -13.13 -31.34 -50.11
C GLU A 738 -11.76 -31.60 -50.77
N VAL A 739 -11.23 -32.82 -50.74
CA VAL A 739 -10.01 -33.16 -51.51
C VAL A 739 -10.25 -33.05 -53.02
N THR A 740 -11.45 -33.43 -53.47
CA THR A 740 -11.85 -33.26 -54.87
C THR A 740 -11.93 -31.79 -55.24
N ARG A 741 -12.49 -30.96 -54.36
CA ARG A 741 -12.55 -29.50 -54.51
C ARG A 741 -11.15 -28.88 -54.58
N LEU A 742 -10.21 -29.32 -53.76
CA LEU A 742 -8.82 -28.89 -53.80
C LEU A 742 -8.19 -29.14 -55.18
N ALA A 743 -8.44 -30.31 -55.77
CA ALA A 743 -7.98 -30.66 -57.11
C ALA A 743 -8.64 -29.82 -58.22
N GLN A 744 -9.93 -29.52 -58.08
CA GLN A 744 -10.66 -28.65 -59.01
C GLN A 744 -10.15 -27.21 -58.96
N LEU A 745 -9.91 -26.69 -57.76
CA LEU A 745 -9.38 -25.34 -57.55
C LEU A 745 -7.96 -25.17 -58.08
N SER A 746 -7.11 -26.22 -58.02
CA SER A 746 -5.78 -26.16 -58.64
C SER A 746 -5.85 -25.92 -60.15
N GLN A 747 -6.86 -26.48 -60.82
CA GLN A 747 -7.08 -26.25 -62.25
C GLN A 747 -7.67 -24.86 -62.52
N ARG A 748 -8.58 -24.37 -61.66
CA ARG A 748 -9.14 -23.02 -61.75
C ARG A 748 -8.09 -21.92 -61.57
N VAL A 749 -7.12 -22.13 -60.67
CA VAL A 749 -5.98 -21.22 -60.50
C VAL A 749 -5.18 -21.14 -61.80
N MET A 750 -4.91 -22.28 -62.45
CA MET A 750 -4.21 -22.30 -63.72
C MET A 750 -4.97 -21.60 -64.85
N SER A 751 -6.28 -21.84 -64.99
CA SER A 751 -7.09 -21.17 -66.01
C SER A 751 -7.12 -19.65 -65.78
N SER A 752 -7.22 -19.22 -64.52
CA SER A 752 -7.22 -17.79 -64.16
C SER A 752 -5.86 -17.14 -64.39
N MET A 753 -4.76 -17.87 -64.16
CA MET A 753 -3.40 -17.37 -64.41
C MET A 753 -3.12 -17.18 -65.91
N VAL A 754 -3.58 -18.12 -66.74
CA VAL A 754 -3.48 -17.99 -68.21
C VAL A 754 -4.33 -16.81 -68.69
N ALA A 755 -5.57 -16.70 -68.21
CA ALA A 755 -6.44 -15.56 -68.55
C ALA A 755 -5.79 -14.21 -68.15
N ALA A 756 -5.20 -14.13 -66.97
CA ALA A 756 -4.50 -12.93 -66.51
C ALA A 756 -3.28 -12.58 -67.39
N GLN A 757 -2.54 -13.57 -67.90
CA GLN A 757 -1.45 -13.32 -68.87
C GLN A 757 -1.95 -12.81 -70.23
N GLU A 758 -3.16 -13.21 -70.64
CA GLU A 758 -3.79 -12.76 -71.88
C GLU A 758 -4.50 -11.40 -71.75
N GLY A 759 -4.39 -10.75 -70.59
CA GLY A 759 -5.05 -9.46 -70.32
C GLY A 759 -6.57 -9.58 -70.14
N LEU A 760 -7.07 -10.78 -69.90
CA LEU A 760 -8.47 -11.04 -69.56
C LEU A 760 -8.68 -10.86 -68.05
N ASP A 761 -9.90 -10.48 -67.67
CA ASP A 761 -10.30 -10.29 -66.27
C ASP A 761 -10.45 -11.65 -65.58
N GLY A 762 -9.31 -12.25 -65.23
CA GLY A 762 -9.22 -13.49 -64.48
C GLY A 762 -8.98 -13.18 -63.01
N ASP A 763 -9.93 -13.51 -62.14
CA ASP A 763 -9.83 -13.26 -60.69
C ASP A 763 -8.90 -14.28 -60.01
N LEU A 764 -7.60 -14.19 -60.37
CA LEU A 764 -6.53 -15.06 -59.90
C LEU A 764 -6.35 -14.96 -58.39
N THR A 765 -6.56 -13.76 -57.83
CA THR A 765 -6.48 -13.51 -56.39
C THR A 765 -7.55 -14.29 -55.63
N VAL A 766 -8.79 -14.24 -56.09
CA VAL A 766 -9.90 -15.01 -55.52
C VAL A 766 -9.67 -16.50 -55.67
N SER A 767 -9.27 -16.97 -56.85
CA SER A 767 -9.02 -18.40 -57.08
C SER A 767 -7.93 -18.97 -56.18
N LEU A 768 -6.86 -18.19 -55.92
CA LEU A 768 -5.77 -18.58 -55.04
C LEU A 768 -6.19 -18.54 -53.56
N ALA A 769 -7.03 -17.57 -53.18
CA ALA A 769 -7.64 -17.52 -51.85
C ALA A 769 -8.58 -18.71 -51.60
N GLU A 770 -9.41 -19.10 -52.58
CA GLU A 770 -10.28 -20.28 -52.51
C GLU A 770 -9.48 -21.58 -52.35
N LEU A 771 -8.37 -21.72 -53.09
CA LEU A 771 -7.47 -22.88 -52.98
C LEU A 771 -6.89 -23.01 -51.57
N ARG A 772 -6.36 -21.91 -51.02
CA ARG A 772 -5.84 -21.86 -49.65
C ARG A 772 -6.93 -22.18 -48.63
N ALA A 773 -8.12 -21.59 -48.77
CA ALA A 773 -9.25 -21.87 -47.89
C ALA A 773 -9.70 -23.33 -47.94
N SER A 774 -9.56 -24.01 -49.08
CA SER A 774 -9.87 -25.43 -49.21
C SER A 774 -8.88 -26.32 -48.46
N LEU A 775 -7.58 -26.03 -48.56
CA LEU A 775 -6.55 -26.70 -47.77
C LEU A 775 -6.79 -26.47 -46.26
N GLU A 776 -7.12 -25.25 -45.86
CA GLU A 776 -7.36 -24.95 -44.46
C GLU A 776 -8.59 -25.65 -43.89
N ARG A 777 -9.67 -25.84 -44.68
CA ARG A 777 -10.81 -26.66 -44.25
C ARG A 777 -10.39 -28.11 -43.97
N LEU A 778 -9.45 -28.66 -44.74
CA LEU A 778 -8.94 -30.03 -44.50
C LEU A 778 -8.08 -30.14 -43.24
N ILE A 779 -7.41 -29.05 -42.83
CA ILE A 779 -6.54 -29.00 -41.64
C ILE A 779 -7.34 -28.63 -40.39
N LEU A 780 -8.08 -27.52 -40.46
CA LEU A 780 -8.79 -26.92 -39.34
C LEU A 780 -10.15 -27.57 -39.09
N GLY A 781 -10.77 -28.15 -40.11
CA GLY A 781 -12.18 -28.53 -40.10
C GLY A 781 -13.12 -27.34 -40.29
N PHE A 782 -14.35 -27.62 -40.73
CA PHE A 782 -15.42 -26.65 -40.85
C PHE A 782 -16.79 -27.26 -40.46
N PRO A 783 -17.59 -26.57 -39.63
CA PRO A 783 -18.85 -27.08 -39.09
C PRO A 783 -19.80 -27.53 -40.20
N ASN A 784 -20.38 -28.72 -40.05
CA ASN A 784 -21.33 -29.31 -41.01
C ASN A 784 -20.82 -29.42 -42.47
N MET A 785 -19.51 -29.28 -42.69
CA MET A 785 -18.93 -29.32 -44.04
C MET A 785 -17.71 -30.23 -44.15
N VAL A 786 -16.70 -30.12 -43.29
CA VAL A 786 -15.46 -30.90 -43.42
C VAL A 786 -14.95 -31.25 -42.02
N PRO A 787 -14.94 -32.52 -41.59
CA PRO A 787 -14.34 -32.89 -40.32
C PRO A 787 -12.81 -32.83 -40.39
N VAL A 788 -12.15 -32.68 -39.24
CA VAL A 788 -10.70 -32.88 -39.14
C VAL A 788 -10.37 -34.36 -39.35
N GLN A 789 -9.17 -34.63 -39.86
CA GLN A 789 -8.69 -35.97 -40.21
C GLN A 789 -8.90 -37.01 -39.08
N PRO A 790 -9.31 -38.26 -39.40
CA PRO A 790 -9.64 -39.29 -38.40
C PRO A 790 -8.42 -40.03 -37.82
N THR A 791 -7.25 -39.89 -38.43
CA THR A 791 -6.01 -40.51 -37.94
C THR A 791 -4.85 -39.52 -38.00
N GLN A 792 -3.87 -39.69 -37.11
CA GLN A 792 -2.64 -38.89 -37.09
C GLN A 792 -1.83 -39.05 -38.40
N ALA A 793 -1.88 -40.22 -39.02
CA ALA A 793 -1.21 -40.50 -40.28
C ALA A 793 -1.79 -39.70 -41.45
N LEU A 794 -3.13 -39.63 -41.56
CA LEU A 794 -3.80 -38.81 -42.56
C LEU A 794 -3.53 -37.32 -42.33
N PHE A 795 -3.58 -36.87 -41.08
CA PHE A 795 -3.27 -35.49 -40.73
C PHE A 795 -1.86 -35.08 -41.15
N ARG A 796 -0.84 -35.88 -40.81
CA ARG A 796 0.53 -35.65 -41.28
C ARG A 796 0.62 -35.65 -42.81
N ARG A 797 -0.12 -36.52 -43.49
CA ARG A 797 -0.08 -36.55 -44.96
C ARG A 797 -0.63 -35.27 -45.59
N ILE A 798 -1.62 -34.61 -44.98
CA ILE A 798 -2.07 -33.29 -45.42
C ILE A 798 -0.97 -32.25 -45.17
N LEU A 799 -0.38 -32.23 -43.98
CA LEU A 799 0.66 -31.25 -43.61
C LEU A 799 1.97 -31.41 -44.39
N ASP A 800 2.43 -32.64 -44.61
CA ASP A 800 3.75 -32.93 -45.18
C ASP A 800 3.73 -33.00 -46.71
N VAL A 801 2.55 -33.18 -47.32
CA VAL A 801 2.42 -33.40 -48.77
C VAL A 801 1.48 -32.39 -49.43
N ALA A 802 0.25 -32.24 -48.93
CA ALA A 802 -0.74 -31.37 -49.57
C ALA A 802 -0.44 -29.89 -49.35
N ALA A 803 -0.10 -29.48 -48.12
CA ALA A 803 0.20 -28.09 -47.82
C ALA A 803 1.42 -27.56 -48.60
N PRO A 804 2.59 -28.24 -48.62
CA PRO A 804 3.73 -27.81 -49.42
C PRO A 804 3.44 -27.73 -50.92
N ALA A 805 2.59 -28.62 -51.45
CA ALA A 805 2.19 -28.58 -52.85
C ALA A 805 1.32 -27.35 -53.19
N VAL A 806 0.41 -26.96 -52.29
CA VAL A 806 -0.38 -25.72 -52.42
C VAL A 806 0.52 -24.49 -52.31
N ASP A 807 1.45 -24.46 -51.36
CA ASP A 807 2.37 -23.34 -51.18
C ASP A 807 3.35 -23.18 -52.35
N ALA A 808 3.83 -24.30 -52.91
CA ALA A 808 4.66 -24.31 -54.10
C ALA A 808 3.89 -23.78 -55.34
N LEU A 809 2.62 -24.15 -55.49
CA LEU A 809 1.76 -23.59 -56.54
C LEU A 809 1.54 -22.10 -56.32
N ALA A 810 1.18 -21.69 -55.10
CA ALA A 810 0.92 -20.29 -54.79
C ALA A 810 2.17 -19.41 -55.00
N SER A 811 3.35 -19.90 -54.61
CA SER A 811 4.64 -19.24 -54.85
C SER A 811 4.92 -19.10 -56.35
N ALA A 812 4.73 -20.17 -57.13
CA ALA A 812 4.94 -20.12 -58.58
C ALA A 812 3.97 -19.15 -59.29
N VAL A 813 2.73 -19.04 -58.79
CA VAL A 813 1.75 -18.06 -59.27
C VAL A 813 2.18 -16.64 -58.92
N ALA A 814 2.63 -16.39 -57.69
CA ALA A 814 3.10 -15.07 -57.25
C ALA A 814 4.34 -14.58 -58.03
N GLU A 815 5.21 -15.50 -58.45
CA GLU A 815 6.37 -15.23 -59.32
C GLU A 815 5.99 -14.98 -60.80
N GLY A 816 4.73 -15.19 -61.19
CA GLY A 816 4.29 -15.10 -62.59
C GLY A 816 4.81 -16.23 -63.49
N ALA A 817 5.34 -17.31 -62.92
CA ALA A 817 6.02 -18.38 -63.65
C ALA A 817 5.04 -19.47 -64.15
N VAL A 818 4.33 -19.22 -65.26
CA VAL A 818 3.25 -20.12 -65.75
C VAL A 818 3.67 -21.57 -65.93
N ALA A 819 4.82 -21.86 -66.55
CA ALA A 819 5.28 -23.24 -66.74
C ALA A 819 5.53 -23.96 -65.40
N ARG A 820 6.05 -23.22 -64.40
CA ARG A 820 6.29 -23.72 -63.04
C ARG A 820 4.97 -23.95 -62.32
N ALA A 821 4.05 -22.98 -62.38
CA ALA A 821 2.71 -23.09 -61.80
C ALA A 821 1.95 -24.29 -62.40
N GLN A 822 2.04 -24.51 -63.72
CA GLN A 822 1.42 -25.65 -64.39
C GLN A 822 1.96 -26.99 -63.90
N SER A 823 3.27 -27.08 -63.69
CA SER A 823 3.91 -28.27 -63.08
C SER A 823 3.39 -28.50 -61.66
N ARG A 824 3.38 -27.45 -60.81
CA ARG A 824 2.91 -27.55 -59.41
C ARG A 824 1.42 -27.87 -59.29
N ALA A 825 0.59 -27.34 -60.19
CA ALA A 825 -0.83 -27.70 -60.25
C ALA A 825 -1.03 -29.17 -60.65
N GLY A 826 -0.17 -29.71 -61.54
CA GLY A 826 -0.14 -31.13 -61.88
C GLY A 826 0.26 -32.01 -60.70
N GLU A 827 1.29 -31.62 -59.95
CA GLU A 827 1.72 -32.30 -58.71
C GLU A 827 0.59 -32.34 -57.69
N LEU A 828 -0.09 -31.21 -57.44
CA LEU A 828 -1.21 -31.14 -56.50
C LEU A 828 -2.39 -32.04 -56.93
N LEU A 829 -2.59 -32.23 -58.23
CA LEU A 829 -3.61 -33.14 -58.77
C LEU A 829 -3.31 -34.61 -58.45
N GLU A 830 -2.03 -35.00 -58.55
CA GLU A 830 -1.60 -36.35 -58.17
C GLU A 830 -1.63 -36.56 -56.64
N VAL A 831 -1.31 -35.52 -55.85
CA VAL A 831 -1.47 -35.55 -54.39
C VAL A 831 -2.93 -35.78 -54.01
N ALA A 832 -3.87 -35.03 -54.61
CA ALA A 832 -5.30 -35.22 -54.36
C ALA A 832 -5.78 -36.62 -54.76
N ARG A 833 -5.33 -37.15 -55.91
CA ARG A 833 -5.64 -38.53 -56.33
C ARG A 833 -5.10 -39.57 -55.33
N ALA A 834 -3.89 -39.36 -54.80
CA ALA A 834 -3.32 -40.23 -53.80
C ALA A 834 -4.12 -40.20 -52.50
N LEU A 835 -4.51 -39.01 -52.02
CA LEU A 835 -5.34 -38.85 -50.82
C LEU A 835 -6.69 -39.55 -50.97
N LEU A 836 -7.39 -39.37 -52.10
CA LEU A 836 -8.67 -40.06 -52.36
C LEU A 836 -8.56 -41.59 -52.27
N ARG A 837 -7.45 -42.18 -52.75
CA ARG A 837 -7.21 -43.62 -52.63
C ARG A 837 -7.04 -44.05 -51.18
N VAL A 838 -6.33 -43.27 -50.37
CA VAL A 838 -6.11 -43.56 -48.95
C VAL A 838 -7.41 -43.44 -48.17
N TYR A 839 -8.17 -42.34 -48.37
CA TYR A 839 -9.48 -42.16 -47.74
C TYR A 839 -10.46 -43.27 -48.10
N THR A 840 -10.47 -43.72 -49.36
CA THR A 840 -11.30 -44.85 -49.77
C THR A 840 -10.91 -46.13 -49.01
N GLY A 841 -9.60 -46.39 -48.86
CA GLY A 841 -9.09 -47.55 -48.13
C GLY A 841 -9.43 -47.52 -46.65
N GLU A 842 -9.11 -46.42 -45.96
CA GLU A 842 -9.40 -46.27 -44.51
C GLU A 842 -10.90 -46.21 -44.22
N GLY A 843 -11.69 -45.52 -45.05
CA GLY A 843 -13.13 -45.47 -44.87
C GLY A 843 -13.81 -46.83 -45.09
N LEU A 844 -13.31 -47.67 -46.00
CA LEU A 844 -13.81 -49.06 -46.15
C LEU A 844 -13.43 -49.95 -44.96
N GLN A 845 -12.30 -49.68 -44.30
CA GLN A 845 -11.91 -50.41 -43.09
C GLN A 845 -12.80 -50.06 -41.90
N GLN A 846 -13.17 -48.78 -41.77
CA GLN A 846 -14.06 -48.33 -40.70
C GLN A 846 -15.53 -48.63 -40.99
N GLU A 847 -15.96 -48.49 -42.25
CA GLU A 847 -17.34 -48.69 -42.70
C GLU A 847 -17.40 -49.59 -43.95
N PRO A 848 -17.45 -50.93 -43.77
CA PRO A 848 -17.44 -51.88 -44.90
C PRO A 848 -18.64 -51.75 -45.85
N SER A 849 -19.74 -51.16 -45.37
CA SER A 849 -20.96 -50.93 -46.16
C SER A 849 -20.89 -49.70 -47.08
N TRP A 850 -19.85 -48.89 -46.94
CA TRP A 850 -19.71 -47.62 -47.63
C TRP A 850 -19.29 -47.80 -49.11
N PRO A 851 -19.97 -47.16 -50.09
CA PRO A 851 -19.62 -47.28 -51.51
C PRO A 851 -18.39 -46.45 -51.93
N GLY A 852 -17.34 -46.41 -51.11
CA GLY A 852 -16.19 -45.50 -51.26
C GLY A 852 -15.54 -45.52 -52.64
N GLN A 853 -15.39 -46.69 -53.27
CA GLN A 853 -14.82 -46.81 -54.63
C GLN A 853 -15.68 -46.13 -55.71
N ARG A 854 -17.02 -46.22 -55.61
CA ARG A 854 -17.92 -45.57 -56.57
C ARG A 854 -17.91 -44.05 -56.38
N VAL A 855 -17.89 -43.60 -55.13
CA VAL A 855 -17.78 -42.18 -54.76
C VAL A 855 -16.46 -41.60 -55.27
N GLN A 856 -15.34 -42.29 -55.06
CA GLN A 856 -14.03 -41.90 -55.56
C GLN A 856 -14.02 -41.74 -57.09
N LEU A 857 -14.57 -42.72 -57.81
CA LEU A 857 -14.63 -42.68 -59.27
C LEU A 857 -15.44 -41.48 -59.78
N ALA A 858 -16.63 -41.27 -59.21
CA ALA A 858 -17.51 -40.16 -59.57
C ALA A 858 -16.85 -38.80 -59.30
N MET A 859 -16.21 -38.66 -58.15
CA MET A 859 -15.46 -37.46 -57.78
C MET A 859 -14.29 -37.21 -58.74
N TRP A 860 -13.51 -38.23 -59.10
CA TRP A 860 -12.39 -38.07 -60.03
C TRP A 860 -12.85 -37.72 -61.45
N GLN A 861 -13.98 -38.26 -61.91
CA GLN A 861 -14.59 -37.87 -63.18
C GLN A 861 -14.93 -36.37 -63.21
N SER A 862 -15.41 -35.80 -62.10
CA SER A 862 -15.70 -34.36 -62.02
C SER A 862 -14.43 -33.50 -62.16
N VAL A 863 -13.31 -33.92 -61.56
CA VAL A 863 -12.01 -33.22 -61.68
C VAL A 863 -11.53 -33.23 -63.13
N LEU A 864 -11.63 -34.38 -63.80
CA LEU A 864 -11.24 -34.51 -65.20
C LEU A 864 -12.13 -33.66 -66.13
N ALA A 865 -13.44 -33.65 -65.91
CA ALA A 865 -14.37 -32.84 -66.69
C ALA A 865 -14.00 -31.35 -66.60
N GLN A 866 -13.70 -30.85 -65.41
CA GLN A 866 -13.30 -29.45 -65.22
C GLN A 866 -11.94 -29.12 -65.85
N LYS A 867 -10.98 -30.06 -65.80
CA LYS A 867 -9.69 -29.94 -66.49
C LYS A 867 -9.84 -29.85 -68.02
N HIS A 868 -10.84 -30.52 -68.58
CA HIS A 868 -11.14 -30.49 -70.01
C HIS A 868 -11.93 -29.24 -70.43
N LEU A 869 -12.77 -28.68 -69.56
CA LEU A 869 -13.52 -27.45 -69.81
C LEU A 869 -12.68 -26.17 -69.65
N GLY A 870 -11.59 -26.21 -68.86
CA GLY A 870 -10.67 -25.09 -68.67
C GLY A 870 -9.49 -25.03 -69.64
N ARG A 871 -9.39 -26.00 -70.56
CA ARG A 871 -8.52 -25.97 -71.75
C ARG A 871 -9.33 -25.47 -72.94
#